data_AF-A0A1V9Z010-F1
#
_entry.id   AF-A0A1V9Z010-F1
#
_cell.length_a   1.000
_cell.length_b   1.000
_cell.length_c   1.000
_cell.angle_alpha   90.00
_cell.angle_beta   90.00
_cell.angle_gamma   90.00
#
_symmetry.space_group_name_H-M   'P 1'
#
loop_
_entity.id
_entity.type
_entity.pdbx_description
1 polymer ?
#
loop_
_entity_poly.entity_id
_entity_poly.type
_entity_poly.pdbx_seq_one_letter_code
_entity_poly.pdbx_strand_id
1 'polypeptide(L)'
;MQRRLLCVSQLRSICLRHLSFSDPLTKTAESEVTLPDLFVRLVAGTTVLYESDIAKETLNPTWPPVELDEHLGNTISPYEYLQDTLFELIVYRHTSNKAVGRDAYIALKEEDENEDDDEAPLSMDHEEMDGRHDMKSFEEVLRFTVRLDALEQLNCDYRELYGLPLNTLILGFQLDKDSEQYFVQRDIMLHLVQSGTLVNRRRKEAPARESKYSLRTAAQLLKTNIGLLVEIEQRKNAVEAKRELIEQKLTPTAVATEMEHRRLQLQNTIIRLRKEVEERKQVQSRVKSVVKVEKQLLTFDERIPRTLTHLIDINNKTKEEHSGIWERRTEVLKIAHKIRSKQAHLVVQLHEIYPISYVGAGEYCIGGVKFMNADITNGKDDEMLSTALGYIAHFVFMLAKYLDVNLRYTIVHYSSKSYMRDDVNDAMTEYPLYKRGVEKERFEKAFVFLKKDAEQLLMARGIEYTSNSPILVRLKALVDAELAWLQANSLTRQILMLKCTTRRVLVAAGVSCLLACSLVLYMLNTEAMTELEIAESQPHRHDFVRAAVIFLPTKDNERFLSEFRWFHRSWVEMLQYQPENWRTDIVVFSDGPVPLIDELNCTSVPRTSRTEPNKCVGVQNYTKLQNETFTYAYADSVNVLAVENPATDGYDWILRTDIDTFLTPAFSTWKPEKFAVGLGGYCGPGTCERLGRISLDLNLTESTVHNIGSTWYGPAKVLKECAKLSISTMFYLRDHEFTDEEKSPKYGVKGWPTWHYGVMTMYSGHIAINHCTRDIGFEKRTDHLDFASSSDESPFDHAHLHTWQNNDRFSKFVFHYQGYPNEKLENLNLSVISDYAMYMALDSQPKKA
;
A
#
# COMPACT_ATOMS: atom_id res chain seq x y z
N MET A 1 36.58 30.13 -85.74
CA MET A 1 35.95 28.86 -85.31
C MET A 1 34.77 29.25 -84.44
N GLN A 2 33.54 29.00 -84.87
CA GLN A 2 32.34 29.29 -84.08
C GLN A 2 32.50 28.65 -82.69
N ARG A 3 32.27 29.39 -81.60
CA ARG A 3 31.91 28.76 -80.32
C ARG A 3 30.70 27.88 -80.65
N ARG A 4 30.85 26.56 -80.58
CA ARG A 4 29.68 25.67 -80.65
C ARG A 4 28.79 26.10 -79.48
N LEU A 5 27.60 26.62 -79.76
CA LEU A 5 26.62 26.90 -78.72
C LEU A 5 26.27 25.55 -78.10
N LEU A 6 26.67 25.35 -76.84
CA LEU A 6 26.21 24.22 -76.05
C LEU A 6 24.72 24.41 -75.81
N CYS A 7 23.94 23.33 -75.91
CA CYS A 7 22.53 23.31 -75.56
C CYS A 7 22.30 22.40 -74.35
N VAL A 8 21.35 22.73 -73.47
CA VAL A 8 20.97 21.88 -72.33
C VAL A 8 20.54 20.48 -72.79
N SER A 9 19.91 20.37 -73.97
CA SER A 9 19.52 19.08 -74.56
C SER A 9 20.70 18.16 -74.93
N GLN A 10 21.93 18.66 -74.91
CA GLN A 10 23.15 17.89 -75.18
C GLN A 10 23.82 17.37 -73.90
N LEU A 11 23.30 17.71 -72.71
CA LEU A 11 23.85 17.25 -71.43
C LEU A 11 23.56 15.76 -71.24
N ARG A 12 24.60 14.95 -71.02
CA ARG A 12 24.52 13.49 -70.87
C ARG A 12 24.89 13.03 -69.47
N SER A 13 25.88 13.63 -68.82
CA SER A 13 26.32 13.20 -67.49
C SER A 13 26.59 14.38 -66.55
N ILE A 14 26.35 14.14 -65.27
CA ILE A 14 26.58 15.09 -64.19
C ILE A 14 27.46 14.38 -63.14
N CYS A 15 28.61 14.99 -62.84
CA CYS A 15 29.57 14.47 -61.88
C CYS A 15 29.90 15.55 -60.83
N LEU A 16 29.72 15.23 -59.56
CA LEU A 16 30.12 16.09 -58.44
C LEU A 16 31.27 15.46 -57.65
N ARG A 17 32.32 16.24 -57.40
CA ARG A 17 33.53 15.80 -56.69
C ARG A 17 33.80 16.62 -55.43
N HIS A 18 34.29 15.93 -54.40
CA HIS A 18 34.69 16.47 -53.10
C HIS A 18 33.59 17.32 -52.46
N LEU A 19 32.38 16.74 -52.36
CA LEU A 19 31.24 17.43 -51.77
C LEU A 19 31.53 17.76 -50.29
N SER A 20 31.40 19.03 -49.93
CA SER A 20 31.53 19.53 -48.56
C SER A 20 30.33 20.43 -48.26
N PHE A 21 29.59 20.09 -47.21
CA PHE A 21 28.47 20.87 -46.67
C PHE A 21 28.88 21.48 -45.31
N SER A 22 28.30 22.65 -44.99
CA SER A 22 28.70 23.49 -43.86
C SER A 22 28.21 23.04 -42.48
N ASP A 23 27.37 22.00 -42.41
CA ASP A 23 26.85 21.47 -41.14
C ASP A 23 27.59 20.19 -40.72
N PRO A 24 28.17 20.13 -39.51
CA PRO A 24 28.80 18.92 -39.01
C PRO A 24 27.74 17.84 -38.82
N LEU A 25 28.06 16.63 -39.31
CA LEU A 25 27.37 15.38 -39.00
C LEU A 25 26.85 15.39 -37.57
N THR A 26 25.56 15.10 -37.40
CA THR A 26 24.94 14.85 -36.10
C THR A 26 25.77 13.80 -35.36
N LYS A 27 26.63 14.25 -34.42
CA LYS A 27 27.37 13.39 -33.52
C LYS A 27 26.39 12.86 -32.48
N THR A 28 25.75 11.73 -32.77
CA THR A 28 25.29 10.84 -31.72
C THR A 28 26.51 10.13 -31.17
N ALA A 29 26.72 10.22 -29.86
CA ALA A 29 27.77 9.48 -29.18
C ALA A 29 27.59 7.98 -29.49
N GLU A 30 28.66 7.34 -29.93
CA GLU A 30 28.76 5.92 -30.30
C GLU A 30 28.07 5.51 -31.63
N SER A 31 28.68 5.78 -32.79
CA SER A 31 28.54 4.95 -34.03
C SER A 31 29.30 5.52 -35.24
N GLU A 32 29.56 4.66 -36.22
CA GLU A 32 30.26 4.87 -37.50
C GLU A 32 29.83 6.12 -38.28
N VAL A 33 30.77 6.71 -39.04
CA VAL A 33 30.50 7.81 -39.97
C VAL A 33 29.57 7.30 -41.08
N THR A 34 28.29 7.69 -41.04
CA THR A 34 27.31 7.36 -42.10
C THR A 34 27.38 8.38 -43.23
N LEU A 35 27.53 7.91 -44.47
CA LEU A 35 27.57 8.75 -45.67
C LEU A 35 26.13 9.07 -46.15
N PRO A 36 25.87 10.26 -46.73
CA PRO A 36 24.50 10.68 -47.07
C PRO A 36 23.97 10.06 -48.36
N ASP A 37 22.64 9.94 -48.43
CA ASP A 37 21.88 9.63 -49.65
C ASP A 37 21.49 10.92 -50.37
N LEU A 38 21.94 11.07 -51.63
CA LEU A 38 21.86 12.32 -52.40
C LEU A 38 21.17 12.12 -53.76
N PHE A 39 20.38 13.09 -54.20
CA PHE A 39 19.86 13.15 -55.57
C PHE A 39 19.91 14.59 -56.11
N VAL A 40 19.81 14.75 -57.44
CA VAL A 40 19.92 16.05 -58.12
C VAL A 40 18.68 16.36 -58.92
N ARG A 41 18.28 17.64 -58.91
CA ARG A 41 17.28 18.21 -59.81
C ARG A 41 17.89 19.26 -60.73
N LEU A 42 17.55 19.18 -62.02
CA LEU A 42 17.86 20.19 -63.01
C LEU A 42 16.64 21.09 -63.20
N VAL A 43 16.81 22.40 -63.01
CA VAL A 43 15.73 23.38 -63.00
C VAL A 43 16.05 24.51 -63.98
N ALA A 44 15.07 24.87 -64.83
CA ALA A 44 15.12 26.06 -65.66
C ALA A 44 13.94 26.98 -65.28
N GLY A 45 14.24 28.12 -64.67
CA GLY A 45 13.23 29.03 -64.12
C GLY A 45 12.42 28.37 -63.01
N THR A 46 11.12 28.16 -63.23
CA THR A 46 10.20 27.51 -62.29
C THR A 46 9.92 26.04 -62.61
N THR A 47 10.57 25.49 -63.65
CA THR A 47 10.23 24.18 -64.20
C THR A 47 11.35 23.18 -63.90
N VAL A 48 11.01 22.03 -63.32
CA VAL A 48 11.94 20.91 -63.12
C VAL A 48 12.03 20.15 -64.44
N LEU A 49 13.22 20.06 -65.02
CA LEU A 49 13.49 19.42 -66.30
C LEU A 49 13.98 17.98 -66.14
N TYR A 50 14.63 17.67 -65.02
CA TYR A 50 15.15 16.33 -64.72
C TYR A 50 15.30 16.13 -63.21
N GLU A 51 15.02 14.91 -62.73
CA GLU A 51 15.29 14.44 -61.37
C GLU A 51 16.04 13.12 -61.45
N SER A 52 17.15 13.00 -60.75
CA SER A 52 18.00 11.81 -60.77
C SER A 52 17.57 10.76 -59.76
N ASP A 53 18.03 9.53 -59.98
CA ASP A 53 18.02 8.50 -58.94
C ASP A 53 18.89 8.90 -57.73
N ILE A 54 18.59 8.29 -56.58
CA ILE A 54 19.29 8.52 -55.30
C ILE A 54 20.64 7.77 -55.32
N ALA A 55 21.73 8.53 -55.28
CA ALA A 55 23.07 8.04 -55.02
C ALA A 55 23.23 7.79 -53.50
N LYS A 56 23.34 6.51 -53.12
CA LYS A 56 23.42 6.11 -51.71
C LYS A 56 24.84 6.20 -51.17
N GLU A 57 24.97 6.59 -49.90
CA GLU A 57 26.21 6.53 -49.10
C GLU A 57 27.47 7.06 -49.81
N THR A 58 27.42 8.23 -50.47
CA THR A 58 28.60 8.77 -51.20
C THR A 58 28.74 10.29 -51.13
N LEU A 59 29.99 10.78 -51.06
CA LEU A 59 30.36 12.20 -51.20
C LEU A 59 30.80 12.57 -52.63
N ASN A 60 30.86 11.60 -53.55
CA ASN A 60 31.28 11.80 -54.94
C ASN A 60 30.26 11.16 -55.91
N PRO A 61 29.00 11.63 -55.95
CA PRO A 61 27.99 11.03 -56.80
C PRO A 61 28.25 11.32 -58.29
N THR A 62 27.95 10.33 -59.13
CA THR A 62 28.00 10.40 -60.59
C THR A 62 26.69 9.86 -61.17
N TRP A 63 26.01 10.64 -62.00
CA TRP A 63 24.73 10.26 -62.62
C TRP A 63 24.84 10.13 -64.15
N PRO A 64 24.71 8.90 -64.70
CA PRO A 64 24.60 8.64 -66.14
C PRO A 64 23.24 8.03 -66.54
N PRO A 65 22.78 8.13 -67.81
CA PRO A 65 22.66 9.32 -68.66
C PRO A 65 21.38 10.13 -68.37
N VAL A 66 21.47 11.47 -68.49
CA VAL A 66 20.33 12.39 -68.37
C VAL A 66 19.46 12.30 -69.63
N GLU A 67 18.28 11.68 -69.52
CA GLU A 67 17.26 11.69 -70.58
C GLU A 67 16.19 12.74 -70.23
N LEU A 68 16.16 13.83 -70.99
CA LEU A 68 15.11 14.85 -70.87
C LEU A 68 13.86 14.30 -71.55
N ASP A 69 12.90 13.87 -70.76
CA ASP A 69 11.71 13.16 -71.23
C ASP A 69 10.77 14.09 -72.03
N GLU A 70 10.54 13.78 -73.31
CA GLU A 70 9.58 14.48 -74.17
C GLU A 70 8.11 14.15 -73.82
N HIS A 71 7.84 13.18 -72.94
CA HIS A 71 6.49 12.66 -72.66
C HIS A 71 5.82 13.16 -71.36
N LEU A 72 6.43 14.08 -70.62
CA LEU A 72 5.75 14.76 -69.50
C LEU A 72 4.80 15.84 -70.06
N GLY A 73 3.58 15.41 -70.34
CA GLY A 73 2.46 16.25 -70.75
C GLY A 73 2.15 17.35 -69.74
N ASN A 74 2.76 18.51 -69.94
CA ASN A 74 2.21 19.82 -69.66
C ASN A 74 2.79 20.79 -70.68
N THR A 75 1.90 21.49 -71.38
CA THR A 75 2.16 22.39 -72.50
C THR A 75 3.33 23.35 -72.26
N ILE A 76 4.49 23.10 -72.89
CA ILE A 76 5.42 24.10 -73.42
C ILE A 76 6.11 23.50 -74.65
N SER A 77 6.05 24.20 -75.78
CA SER A 77 6.70 23.86 -77.04
C SER A 77 8.23 23.76 -76.90
N PRO A 78 8.93 22.80 -77.55
CA PRO A 78 10.40 22.70 -77.55
C PRO A 78 11.13 23.94 -78.12
N TYR A 79 10.38 24.91 -78.65
CA TYR A 79 10.91 26.11 -79.32
C TYR A 79 10.72 27.41 -78.55
N GLU A 80 10.06 27.42 -77.38
CA GLU A 80 9.63 28.68 -76.75
C GLU A 80 10.48 29.20 -75.58
N TYR A 81 11.49 28.46 -75.04
CA TYR A 81 12.38 29.00 -73.99
C TYR A 81 13.87 28.59 -74.04
N LEU A 82 14.35 27.91 -75.07
CA LEU A 82 15.77 27.51 -75.18
C LEU A 82 16.68 28.59 -75.79
N GLN A 83 16.47 29.85 -75.40
CA GLN A 83 17.46 30.92 -75.56
C GLN A 83 18.20 31.26 -74.25
N ASP A 84 17.78 30.68 -73.12
CA ASP A 84 18.40 30.95 -71.84
C ASP A 84 19.73 30.19 -71.70
N THR A 85 20.81 30.97 -71.68
CA THR A 85 22.20 30.53 -71.48
C THR A 85 22.48 30.07 -70.03
N LEU A 86 21.44 29.82 -69.23
CA LEU A 86 21.46 29.65 -67.77
C LEU A 86 20.54 28.51 -67.32
N PHE A 87 21.04 27.60 -66.48
CA PHE A 87 20.23 26.62 -65.75
C PHE A 87 20.74 26.42 -64.31
N GLU A 88 19.88 25.91 -63.44
CA GLU A 88 20.22 25.60 -62.04
C GLU A 88 20.26 24.09 -61.79
N LEU A 89 21.22 23.67 -60.98
CA LEU A 89 21.39 22.28 -60.55
C LEU A 89 21.42 22.24 -59.02
N ILE A 90 20.43 21.58 -58.43
CA ILE A 90 20.20 21.55 -56.97
C ILE A 90 20.40 20.13 -56.46
N VAL A 91 21.22 19.96 -55.43
CA VAL A 91 21.49 18.70 -54.74
C VAL A 91 20.66 18.62 -53.46
N TYR A 92 19.92 17.54 -53.28
CA TYR A 92 19.09 17.27 -52.11
C TYR A 92 19.58 16.07 -51.31
N ARG A 93 19.38 16.10 -49.99
CA ARG A 93 19.59 14.98 -49.06
C ARG A 93 18.26 14.35 -48.69
N HIS A 94 18.23 13.02 -48.67
CA HIS A 94 17.07 12.24 -48.23
C HIS A 94 17.04 12.11 -46.70
N THR A 95 15.99 12.60 -46.02
CA THR A 95 15.78 12.40 -44.58
C THR A 95 14.68 11.38 -44.33
N SER A 96 15.05 10.14 -43.99
CA SER A 96 14.08 9.14 -43.50
C SER A 96 13.71 9.47 -42.06
N ASN A 97 12.46 9.83 -41.78
CA ASN A 97 11.94 9.96 -40.42
C ASN A 97 11.87 8.57 -39.75
N LYS A 98 12.98 8.13 -39.15
CA LYS A 98 13.00 7.12 -38.09
C LYS A 98 13.45 7.80 -36.80
N ALA A 99 12.50 8.43 -36.11
CA ALA A 99 12.44 8.64 -34.66
C ALA A 99 11.51 9.84 -34.35
N VAL A 100 10.24 9.55 -34.13
CA VAL A 100 9.43 10.36 -33.20
C VAL A 100 9.03 9.42 -32.09
N GLY A 101 9.56 9.69 -30.90
CA GLY A 101 9.27 8.97 -29.68
C GLY A 101 7.77 8.98 -29.41
N ARG A 102 7.25 7.81 -29.03
CA ARG A 102 5.91 7.69 -28.45
C ARG A 102 5.91 8.41 -27.10
N ASP A 103 5.22 9.53 -27.04
CA ASP A 103 4.57 9.98 -25.81
C ASP A 103 3.50 8.95 -25.45
N ALA A 104 3.74 8.22 -24.37
CA ALA A 104 2.76 7.33 -23.76
C ALA A 104 1.89 8.14 -22.80
N TYR A 105 0.78 8.66 -23.30
CA TYR A 105 -0.39 8.98 -22.48
C TYR A 105 -1.49 7.94 -22.73
N ILE A 106 -1.70 7.13 -21.70
CA ILE A 106 -2.98 6.59 -21.20
C ILE A 106 -3.89 5.88 -22.22
N ALA A 107 -3.86 4.55 -22.18
CA ALA A 107 -5.01 3.72 -22.53
C ALA A 107 -5.46 2.95 -21.28
N LEU A 108 -6.52 3.47 -20.65
CA LEU A 108 -7.47 2.67 -19.88
C LEU A 108 -8.27 1.81 -20.87
N LYS A 109 -8.23 0.50 -20.68
CA LYS A 109 -9.24 -0.50 -21.10
C LYS A 109 -9.10 -1.62 -20.05
N GLU A 110 -10.05 -1.91 -19.17
CA GLU A 110 -11.45 -2.27 -19.46
C GLU A 110 -11.54 -3.09 -20.74
N GLU A 111 -11.24 -4.37 -20.59
CA GLU A 111 -11.86 -5.41 -21.40
C GLU A 111 -12.76 -6.20 -20.47
N ASP A 112 -14.07 -6.05 -20.64
CA ASP A 112 -15.03 -7.10 -20.35
C ASP A 112 -15.57 -7.60 -21.69
N GLU A 113 -15.22 -8.86 -21.93
CA GLU A 113 -16.17 -9.93 -22.22
C GLU A 113 -16.65 -10.23 -23.66
N ASN A 114 -16.38 -11.50 -24.00
CA ASN A 114 -17.25 -12.51 -24.62
C ASN A 114 -17.04 -12.76 -26.12
N GLU A 115 -16.39 -13.89 -26.44
CA GLU A 115 -16.94 -15.26 -26.59
C GLU A 115 -17.45 -15.46 -28.02
N ASP A 116 -16.76 -16.30 -28.80
CA ASP A 116 -17.27 -17.62 -29.19
C ASP A 116 -16.45 -18.24 -30.34
N ASP A 117 -16.43 -19.57 -30.29
CA ASP A 117 -15.67 -20.52 -31.08
C ASP A 117 -16.07 -20.65 -32.57
N ASP A 118 -15.15 -21.29 -33.29
CA ASP A 118 -15.31 -22.19 -34.45
C ASP A 118 -15.28 -21.69 -35.92
N GLU A 119 -14.32 -22.32 -36.63
CA GLU A 119 -14.23 -22.72 -38.06
C GLU A 119 -14.32 -21.71 -39.23
N ALA A 120 -13.14 -21.44 -39.83
CA ALA A 120 -12.72 -21.44 -41.26
C ALA A 120 -13.76 -21.18 -42.41
N PRO A 121 -13.38 -20.60 -43.60
CA PRO A 121 -12.08 -20.81 -44.27
C PRO A 121 -11.46 -19.64 -45.08
N LEU A 122 -10.19 -19.86 -45.45
CA LEU A 122 -9.40 -19.29 -46.55
C LEU A 122 -10.19 -18.59 -47.68
N SER A 123 -9.83 -17.35 -48.03
CA SER A 123 -9.56 -16.96 -49.44
C SER A 123 -8.92 -15.57 -49.57
N MET A 124 -7.73 -15.59 -50.19
CA MET A 124 -7.18 -14.63 -51.17
C MET A 124 -7.41 -13.13 -50.93
N ASP A 125 -6.40 -12.49 -50.32
CA ASP A 125 -6.18 -11.05 -50.48
C ASP A 125 -5.73 -10.77 -51.92
N HIS A 126 -6.59 -10.06 -52.65
CA HIS A 126 -6.26 -9.34 -53.87
C HIS A 126 -5.56 -8.03 -53.50
N GLU A 127 -4.32 -7.89 -53.97
CA GLU A 127 -3.65 -6.61 -54.11
C GLU A 127 -4.45 -5.72 -55.08
N GLU A 128 -4.97 -4.59 -54.59
CA GLU A 128 -5.24 -3.43 -55.44
C GLU A 128 -4.72 -2.17 -54.75
N MET A 129 -3.72 -1.58 -55.42
CA MET A 129 -3.04 -0.33 -55.13
C MET A 129 -4.00 0.86 -55.08
N ASP A 130 -4.04 1.57 -53.95
CA ASP A 130 -4.42 2.99 -53.93
C ASP A 130 -3.21 3.83 -53.52
N GLY A 131 -2.54 4.38 -54.54
CA GLY A 131 -1.34 5.20 -54.42
C GLY A 131 -1.67 6.62 -54.00
N ARG A 132 -1.59 6.90 -52.70
CA ARG A 132 -1.30 8.26 -52.18
C ARG A 132 0.09 8.25 -51.57
N HIS A 133 1.07 8.65 -52.37
CA HIS A 133 2.46 8.74 -51.94
C HIS A 133 2.64 9.75 -50.83
N ASP A 134 3.31 9.28 -49.78
CA ASP A 134 3.90 10.01 -48.67
C ASP A 134 4.53 11.35 -49.07
N MET A 135 4.25 12.37 -48.26
CA MET A 135 4.92 13.66 -48.27
C MET A 135 6.36 13.47 -47.74
N LYS A 136 7.30 13.15 -48.64
CA LYS A 136 8.72 12.91 -48.33
C LYS A 136 9.42 14.22 -47.94
N SER A 137 10.06 14.26 -46.76
CA SER A 137 10.92 15.38 -46.35
C SER A 137 12.31 15.26 -47.02
N PHE A 138 12.70 16.30 -47.75
CA PHE A 138 14.03 16.43 -48.36
C PHE A 138 14.65 17.77 -47.97
N GLU A 139 15.97 17.79 -47.79
CA GLU A 139 16.72 19.00 -47.44
C GLU A 139 17.62 19.43 -48.61
N GLU A 140 17.63 20.72 -48.96
CA GLU A 140 18.53 21.27 -49.99
C GLU A 140 19.95 21.40 -49.42
N VAL A 141 20.93 20.78 -50.07
CA VAL A 141 22.33 20.75 -49.60
C VAL A 141 23.18 21.79 -50.34
N LEU A 142 23.11 21.82 -51.66
CA LEU A 142 23.97 22.65 -52.53
C LEU A 142 23.22 23.06 -53.80
N ARG A 143 23.44 24.29 -54.26
CA ARG A 143 22.86 24.84 -55.50
C ARG A 143 23.95 25.40 -56.40
N PHE A 144 23.96 25.01 -57.66
CA PHE A 144 24.87 25.49 -58.70
C PHE A 144 24.10 26.26 -59.78
N THR A 145 24.50 27.50 -60.02
CA THR A 145 24.00 28.29 -61.15
C THR A 145 25.00 28.16 -62.31
N VAL A 146 24.60 27.53 -63.41
CA VAL A 146 25.49 27.23 -64.54
C VAL A 146 25.13 28.10 -65.74
N ARG A 147 26.12 28.87 -66.22
CA ARG A 147 26.05 29.60 -67.49
C ARG A 147 26.81 28.83 -68.56
N LEU A 148 26.14 28.48 -69.66
CA LEU A 148 26.72 27.71 -70.76
C LEU A 148 27.94 28.44 -71.39
N ASP A 149 27.91 29.77 -71.42
CA ASP A 149 29.01 30.61 -71.94
C ASP A 149 30.26 30.66 -71.03
N ALA A 150 30.12 30.23 -69.77
CA ALA A 150 31.17 30.24 -68.76
C ALA A 150 31.86 28.87 -68.60
N LEU A 151 31.47 27.88 -69.38
CA LEU A 151 32.04 26.54 -69.39
C LEU A 151 33.26 26.47 -70.32
N GLU A 152 34.34 25.83 -69.85
CA GLU A 152 35.53 25.54 -70.63
C GLU A 152 35.76 24.03 -70.74
N GLN A 153 36.21 23.59 -71.92
CA GLN A 153 36.41 22.18 -72.23
C GLN A 153 37.61 21.61 -71.47
N LEU A 154 37.40 20.48 -70.79
CA LEU A 154 38.44 19.70 -70.15
C LEU A 154 39.06 18.74 -71.19
N ASN A 155 40.36 18.89 -71.46
CA ASN A 155 41.09 18.09 -72.46
C ASN A 155 41.79 16.86 -71.86
N CYS A 156 41.41 16.41 -70.66
CA CYS A 156 41.92 15.25 -69.96
C CYS A 156 40.77 14.42 -69.35
N ASP A 157 41.02 13.15 -68.99
CA ASP A 157 40.03 12.38 -68.23
C ASP A 157 39.94 12.97 -66.82
N TYR A 158 38.72 13.33 -66.40
CA TYR A 158 38.47 13.93 -65.09
C TYR A 158 38.86 12.98 -63.93
N ARG A 159 38.97 11.67 -64.19
CA ARG A 159 39.42 10.67 -63.21
C ARG A 159 40.91 10.77 -62.86
N GLU A 160 41.70 11.44 -63.69
CA GLU A 160 43.14 11.62 -63.49
C GLU A 160 43.49 12.88 -62.66
N LEU A 161 42.47 13.66 -62.26
CA LEU A 161 42.62 14.93 -61.54
C LEU A 161 42.50 14.72 -60.02
N TYR A 162 43.63 14.52 -59.33
CA TYR A 162 43.68 14.27 -57.88
C TYR A 162 43.70 15.52 -56.98
N GLY A 163 43.54 16.73 -57.55
CA GLY A 163 43.66 18.01 -56.84
C GLY A 163 42.53 19.01 -57.12
N LEU A 164 41.30 18.53 -57.29
CA LEU A 164 40.14 19.38 -57.58
C LEU A 164 39.66 20.13 -56.32
N PRO A 165 39.26 21.42 -56.42
CA PRO A 165 38.60 22.15 -55.35
C PRO A 165 37.36 21.42 -54.79
N LEU A 166 36.98 21.73 -53.55
CA LEU A 166 35.73 21.23 -52.95
C LEU A 166 34.52 21.67 -53.80
N ASN A 167 33.48 20.84 -53.86
CA ASN A 167 32.25 21.08 -54.61
C ASN A 167 32.46 21.32 -56.12
N THR A 168 33.39 20.59 -56.73
CA THR A 168 33.66 20.71 -58.18
C THR A 168 32.58 20.00 -59.01
N LEU A 169 31.89 20.76 -59.85
CA LEU A 169 30.91 20.27 -60.82
C LEU A 169 31.55 20.04 -62.19
N ILE A 170 31.40 18.83 -62.73
CA ILE A 170 31.84 18.42 -64.07
C ILE A 170 30.62 17.97 -64.87
N LEU A 171 30.47 18.52 -66.07
CA LEU A 171 29.33 18.26 -66.95
C LEU A 171 29.79 17.61 -68.26
N GLY A 172 29.19 16.48 -68.63
CA GLY A 172 29.46 15.80 -69.90
C GLY A 172 28.42 16.16 -70.95
N PHE A 173 28.88 16.67 -72.10
CA PHE A 173 28.03 17.01 -73.24
C PHE A 173 28.34 16.11 -74.44
N GLN A 174 27.29 15.59 -75.09
CA GLN A 174 27.43 14.81 -76.32
C GLN A 174 27.45 15.73 -77.53
N LEU A 175 28.66 15.98 -78.06
CA LEU A 175 28.87 16.88 -79.20
C LEU A 175 28.95 16.14 -80.54
N ASP A 176 29.34 14.86 -80.54
CA ASP A 176 29.40 13.98 -81.70
C ASP A 176 28.80 12.61 -81.30
N LYS A 177 28.33 11.80 -82.27
CA LYS A 177 27.55 10.56 -82.00
C LYS A 177 28.24 9.56 -81.06
N ASP A 178 29.57 9.53 -81.05
CA ASP A 178 30.36 8.49 -80.36
C ASP A 178 31.29 9.04 -79.26
N SER A 179 31.21 10.33 -78.89
CA SER A 179 32.09 10.89 -77.85
C SER A 179 31.41 11.95 -76.98
N GLU A 180 31.45 11.73 -75.67
CA GLU A 180 31.11 12.73 -74.64
C GLU A 180 32.35 13.59 -74.34
N GLN A 181 32.17 14.91 -74.28
CA GLN A 181 33.21 15.86 -73.89
C GLN A 181 32.86 16.51 -72.56
N TYR A 182 33.82 16.58 -71.64
CA TYR A 182 33.62 17.14 -70.30
C TYR A 182 33.93 18.63 -70.26
N PHE A 183 33.10 19.38 -69.55
CA PHE A 183 33.19 20.81 -69.35
C PHE A 183 33.18 21.15 -67.86
N VAL A 184 33.93 22.19 -67.50
CA VAL A 184 34.03 22.70 -66.13
C VAL A 184 33.89 24.22 -66.17
N GLN A 185 33.44 24.85 -65.08
CA GLN A 185 33.41 26.32 -64.98
C GLN A 185 34.81 26.92 -65.14
N ARG A 186 34.90 28.06 -65.83
CA ARG A 186 36.15 28.80 -66.09
C ARG A 186 37.01 29.00 -64.85
N ASP A 187 36.40 29.27 -63.69
CA ASP A 187 37.14 29.56 -62.45
C ASP A 187 37.93 28.33 -61.95
N ILE A 188 37.36 27.14 -62.14
CA ILE A 188 38.01 25.87 -61.81
C ILE A 188 39.08 25.54 -62.87
N MET A 189 38.84 25.86 -64.15
CA MET A 189 39.86 25.73 -65.20
C MET A 189 41.08 26.62 -64.92
N LEU A 190 40.86 27.86 -64.47
CA LEU A 190 41.93 28.77 -64.05
C LEU A 190 42.71 28.20 -62.87
N HIS A 191 42.02 27.65 -61.86
CA HIS A 191 42.67 26.99 -60.73
C HIS A 191 43.53 25.80 -61.18
N LEU A 192 43.04 24.95 -62.09
CA LEU A 192 43.76 23.79 -62.62
C LEU A 192 45.01 24.17 -63.45
N VAL A 193 44.95 25.30 -64.16
CA VAL A 193 46.11 25.86 -64.87
C VAL A 193 47.11 26.48 -63.89
N GLN A 194 46.64 27.16 -62.84
CA GLN A 194 47.49 27.78 -61.81
C GLN A 194 48.17 26.76 -60.89
N SER A 195 47.51 25.63 -60.58
CA SER A 195 48.06 24.54 -59.79
C SER A 195 49.06 23.66 -60.57
N GLY A 196 49.33 23.98 -61.84
CA GLY A 196 50.27 23.26 -62.69
C GLY A 196 49.75 21.93 -63.26
N THR A 197 48.45 21.63 -63.09
CA THR A 197 47.83 20.37 -63.50
C THR A 197 47.47 20.34 -64.99
N LEU A 198 47.34 21.50 -65.65
CA LEU A 198 47.06 21.62 -67.10
C LEU A 198 48.00 22.62 -67.79
N VAL A 199 48.53 22.26 -68.98
CA VAL A 199 49.46 23.09 -69.78
C VAL A 199 48.68 24.00 -70.74
N ASN A 200 48.92 25.31 -70.66
CA ASN A 200 48.18 26.36 -71.38
C ASN A 200 48.49 26.35 -72.90
N ARG A 201 47.51 25.98 -73.76
CA ARG A 201 47.59 26.16 -75.23
C ARG A 201 46.69 27.32 -75.68
N ARG A 202 47.23 28.54 -75.77
CA ARG A 202 46.58 29.65 -76.48
C ARG A 202 46.54 29.36 -77.99
N ARG A 203 45.35 29.31 -78.61
CA ARG A 203 45.18 29.17 -80.07
C ARG A 203 44.66 30.47 -80.70
N LYS A 204 45.38 30.90 -81.74
CA LYS A 204 45.21 32.07 -82.61
C LYS A 204 43.84 32.12 -83.28
N GLU A 205 43.24 33.31 -83.31
CA GLU A 205 42.08 33.65 -84.13
C GLU A 205 42.47 33.74 -85.62
N ALA A 206 41.61 33.20 -86.49
CA ALA A 206 41.69 33.32 -87.94
C ALA A 206 40.26 33.46 -88.53
N PRO A 207 40.11 34.17 -89.68
CA PRO A 207 38.89 34.90 -90.05
C PRO A 207 37.82 34.04 -90.71
N ALA A 208 36.56 34.51 -90.62
CA ALA A 208 35.37 33.85 -91.14
C ALA A 208 35.29 33.88 -92.68
N ARG A 209 34.97 32.73 -93.29
CA ARG A 209 34.62 32.59 -94.71
C ARG A 209 33.11 32.71 -94.87
N GLU A 210 32.66 33.61 -95.75
CA GLU A 210 31.28 33.66 -96.24
C GLU A 210 31.02 32.50 -97.23
N SER A 211 29.93 31.73 -97.02
CA SER A 211 29.46 30.73 -98.00
C SER A 211 28.24 31.25 -98.75
N LYS A 212 28.34 31.31 -100.08
CA LYS A 212 27.26 31.65 -101.01
C LYS A 212 26.11 30.62 -100.92
N TYR A 213 24.95 31.02 -100.41
CA TYR A 213 23.71 30.27 -100.57
C TYR A 213 23.10 30.56 -101.95
N SER A 214 22.79 29.51 -102.72
CA SER A 214 22.09 29.62 -104.01
C SER A 214 20.59 29.85 -103.78
N LEU A 215 20.05 30.90 -104.40
CA LEU A 215 18.66 31.35 -104.30
C LEU A 215 17.63 30.25 -104.63
N ARG A 216 18.00 29.24 -105.42
CA ARG A 216 17.11 28.12 -105.81
C ARG A 216 16.80 27.18 -104.64
N THR A 217 17.77 26.90 -103.78
CA THR A 217 17.58 25.98 -102.65
C THR A 217 16.72 26.62 -101.56
N ALA A 218 16.88 27.93 -101.36
CA ALA A 218 16.03 28.72 -100.46
C ALA A 218 14.56 28.77 -100.93
N ALA A 219 14.32 28.92 -102.24
CA ALA A 219 12.97 28.89 -102.80
C ALA A 219 12.28 27.53 -102.66
N GLN A 220 13.04 26.42 -102.77
CA GLN A 220 12.51 25.08 -102.61
C GLN A 220 12.13 24.77 -101.15
N LEU A 221 12.97 25.20 -100.19
CA LEU A 221 12.70 25.09 -98.76
C LEU A 221 11.52 25.97 -98.33
N LEU A 222 11.37 27.16 -98.92
CA LEU A 222 10.20 28.02 -98.70
C LEU A 222 8.91 27.36 -99.18
N LYS A 223 8.93 26.68 -100.34
CA LYS A 223 7.75 25.99 -100.87
C LYS A 223 7.33 24.80 -99.99
N THR A 224 8.28 24.03 -99.47
CA THR A 224 7.99 22.94 -98.53
C THR A 224 7.52 23.47 -97.17
N ASN A 225 8.12 24.55 -96.66
CA ASN A 225 7.68 25.17 -95.41
C ASN A 225 6.27 25.75 -95.53
N ILE A 226 5.91 26.37 -96.66
CA ILE A 226 4.54 26.83 -96.91
C ILE A 226 3.56 25.64 -96.94
N GLY A 227 3.94 24.53 -97.57
CA GLY A 227 3.13 23.31 -97.57
C GLY A 227 2.91 22.73 -96.17
N LEU A 228 3.97 22.66 -95.35
CA LEU A 228 3.90 22.21 -93.97
C LEU A 228 3.07 23.16 -93.09
N LEU A 229 3.15 24.47 -93.31
CA LEU A 229 2.33 25.45 -92.58
C LEU A 229 0.83 25.26 -92.87
N VAL A 230 0.47 24.96 -94.12
CA VAL A 230 -0.92 24.64 -94.48
C VAL A 230 -1.38 23.35 -93.81
N GLU A 231 -0.53 22.32 -93.77
CA GLU A 231 -0.87 21.05 -93.10
C GLU A 231 -0.99 21.21 -91.58
N ILE A 232 -0.13 22.02 -90.95
CA ILE A 232 -0.21 22.38 -89.53
C ILE A 232 -1.53 23.10 -89.25
N GLU A 233 -1.93 24.04 -90.11
CA GLU A 233 -3.19 24.78 -89.94
C GLU A 233 -4.41 23.86 -90.06
N GLN A 234 -4.39 22.92 -91.01
CA GLN A 234 -5.44 21.91 -91.13
C GLN A 234 -5.50 20.98 -89.92
N ARG A 235 -4.34 20.57 -89.38
CA ARG A 235 -4.29 19.76 -88.15
C ARG A 235 -4.73 20.55 -86.93
N LYS A 236 -4.41 21.83 -86.82
CA LYS A 236 -4.90 22.71 -85.74
C LYS A 236 -6.42 22.77 -85.75
N ASN A 237 -7.02 23.06 -86.91
CA ASN A 237 -8.47 23.14 -87.04
C ASN A 237 -9.15 21.79 -86.73
N ALA A 238 -8.53 20.66 -87.13
CA ALA A 238 -9.05 19.33 -86.80
C ALA A 238 -8.93 18.98 -85.30
N VAL A 239 -7.88 19.45 -84.63
CA VAL A 239 -7.72 19.30 -83.17
C VAL A 239 -8.71 20.17 -82.43
N GLU A 240 -8.96 21.40 -82.90
CA GLU A 240 -9.90 22.34 -82.30
C GLU A 240 -11.35 21.81 -82.40
N ALA A 241 -11.76 21.31 -83.58
CA ALA A 241 -13.06 20.66 -83.75
C ALA A 241 -13.23 19.41 -82.86
N LYS A 242 -12.15 18.63 -82.65
CA LYS A 242 -12.18 17.49 -81.73
C LYS A 242 -12.26 17.95 -80.27
N ARG A 243 -11.59 19.05 -79.89
CA ARG A 243 -11.67 19.64 -78.56
C ARG A 243 -13.08 20.10 -78.25
N GLU A 244 -13.74 20.81 -79.17
CA GLU A 244 -15.14 21.23 -79.01
C GLU A 244 -16.09 20.05 -78.84
N LEU A 245 -15.91 18.97 -79.62
CA LEU A 245 -16.73 17.77 -79.49
C LEU A 245 -16.50 17.04 -78.15
N ILE A 246 -15.27 17.04 -77.66
CA ILE A 246 -14.91 16.48 -76.34
C ILE A 246 -15.52 17.32 -75.23
N GLU A 247 -15.48 18.65 -75.34
CA GLU A 247 -16.06 19.58 -74.36
C GLU A 247 -17.59 19.46 -74.28
N GLN A 248 -18.27 19.34 -75.43
CA GLN A 248 -19.72 19.09 -75.48
C GLN A 248 -20.13 17.74 -74.84
N LYS A 249 -19.26 16.72 -74.87
CA LYS A 249 -19.52 15.43 -74.21
C LYS A 249 -19.11 15.40 -72.73
N LEU A 250 -18.13 16.21 -72.33
CA LEU A 250 -17.64 16.32 -70.96
C LEU A 250 -18.58 17.12 -70.05
N THR A 251 -19.26 18.14 -70.58
CA THR A 251 -20.17 18.99 -69.79
C THR A 251 -21.34 18.23 -69.14
N PRO A 252 -22.12 17.35 -69.82
CA PRO A 252 -23.19 16.61 -69.16
C PRO A 252 -22.66 15.52 -68.21
N THR A 253 -21.49 14.94 -68.50
CA THR A 253 -20.87 13.93 -67.63
C THR A 253 -20.31 14.57 -66.35
N ALA A 254 -19.73 15.77 -66.42
CA ALA A 254 -19.28 16.52 -65.25
C ALA A 254 -20.44 16.91 -64.32
N VAL A 255 -21.59 17.32 -64.88
CA VAL A 255 -22.78 17.63 -64.08
C VAL A 255 -23.35 16.37 -63.40
N ALA A 256 -23.31 15.22 -64.08
CA ALA A 256 -23.74 13.95 -63.52
C ALA A 256 -22.81 13.46 -62.39
N THR A 257 -21.49 13.57 -62.56
CA THR A 257 -20.51 13.19 -61.53
C THR A 257 -20.58 14.10 -60.32
N GLU A 258 -20.83 15.40 -60.49
CA GLU A 258 -21.02 16.33 -59.37
C GLU A 258 -22.31 16.03 -58.58
N MET A 259 -23.41 15.70 -59.27
CA MET A 259 -24.63 15.25 -58.60
C MET A 259 -24.43 13.93 -57.83
N GLU A 260 -23.68 12.99 -58.41
CA GLU A 260 -23.36 11.73 -57.74
C GLU A 260 -22.44 11.94 -56.52
N HIS A 261 -21.45 12.82 -56.64
CA HIS A 261 -20.59 13.19 -55.52
C HIS A 261 -21.40 13.82 -54.38
N ARG A 262 -22.35 14.72 -54.71
CA ARG A 262 -23.25 15.33 -53.73
C ARG A 262 -24.18 14.31 -53.08
N ARG A 263 -24.66 13.31 -53.84
CA ARG A 263 -25.46 12.19 -53.31
C ARG A 263 -24.65 11.36 -52.31
N LEU A 264 -23.39 11.03 -52.63
CA LEU A 264 -22.50 10.27 -51.75
C LEU A 264 -22.14 11.06 -50.48
N GLN A 265 -21.88 12.36 -50.60
CA GLN A 265 -21.65 13.24 -49.44
C GLN A 265 -22.87 13.27 -48.51
N LEU A 266 -24.08 13.38 -49.05
CA LEU A 266 -25.31 13.32 -48.27
C LEU A 266 -25.51 11.95 -47.62
N GLN A 267 -25.24 10.85 -48.32
CA GLN A 267 -25.30 9.49 -47.73
C GLN A 267 -24.32 9.32 -46.57
N ASN A 268 -23.08 9.76 -46.72
CA ASN A 268 -22.08 9.72 -45.66
C ASN A 268 -22.49 10.57 -44.45
N THR A 269 -23.12 11.72 -44.69
CA THR A 269 -23.66 12.58 -43.63
C THR A 269 -24.81 11.89 -42.90
N ILE A 270 -25.73 11.24 -43.62
CA ILE A 270 -26.84 10.47 -43.02
C ILE A 270 -26.32 9.31 -42.18
N ILE A 271 -25.31 8.58 -42.65
CA ILE A 271 -24.70 7.48 -41.90
C ILE A 271 -24.06 8.00 -40.60
N ARG A 272 -23.31 9.10 -40.67
CA ARG A 272 -22.71 9.75 -39.48
C ARG A 272 -23.78 10.16 -38.47
N LEU A 273 -24.83 10.85 -38.93
CA LEU A 273 -25.93 11.29 -38.06
C LEU A 273 -26.70 10.11 -37.46
N ARG A 274 -26.91 9.02 -38.20
CA ARG A 274 -27.53 7.81 -37.67
C ARG A 274 -26.68 7.16 -36.57
N LYS A 275 -25.36 7.11 -36.76
CA LYS A 275 -24.42 6.62 -35.75
C LYS A 275 -24.47 7.46 -34.48
N GLU A 276 -24.47 8.79 -34.62
CA GLU A 276 -24.54 9.72 -33.49
C GLU A 276 -25.88 9.59 -32.72
N VAL A 277 -27.00 9.38 -33.43
CA VAL A 277 -28.30 9.14 -32.79
C VAL A 277 -28.30 7.84 -31.99
N GLU A 278 -27.68 6.77 -32.51
CA GLU A 278 -27.60 5.49 -31.82
C GLU A 278 -26.72 5.56 -30.58
N GLU A 279 -25.56 6.22 -30.68
CA GLU A 279 -24.68 6.49 -29.53
C GLU A 279 -25.41 7.30 -28.45
N ARG A 280 -26.14 8.36 -28.83
CA ARG A 280 -26.94 9.15 -27.89
C ARG A 280 -28.07 8.35 -27.25
N LYS A 281 -28.71 7.43 -27.99
CA LYS A 281 -29.73 6.53 -27.44
C LYS A 281 -29.15 5.55 -26.42
N GLN A 282 -27.97 4.99 -26.69
CA GLN A 282 -27.26 4.12 -25.75
C GLN A 282 -26.83 4.86 -24.48
N VAL A 283 -26.35 6.10 -24.60
CA VAL A 283 -26.05 6.94 -23.43
C VAL A 283 -27.33 7.22 -22.64
N GLN A 284 -28.45 7.53 -23.33
CA GLN A 284 -29.71 7.78 -22.65
C GLN A 284 -30.26 6.55 -21.92
N SER A 285 -30.12 5.34 -22.47
CA SER A 285 -30.55 4.12 -21.80
C SER A 285 -29.70 3.82 -20.56
N ARG A 286 -28.37 4.04 -20.64
CA ARG A 286 -27.46 3.94 -19.49
C ARG A 286 -27.80 4.95 -18.38
N VAL A 287 -28.08 6.21 -18.72
CA VAL A 287 -28.48 7.20 -17.71
C VAL A 287 -29.80 6.81 -17.04
N LYS A 288 -30.78 6.29 -17.80
CA LYS A 288 -32.05 5.83 -17.24
C LYS A 288 -31.90 4.63 -16.29
N SER A 289 -30.98 3.71 -16.56
CA SER A 289 -30.74 2.58 -15.64
C SER A 289 -30.06 3.06 -14.35
N VAL A 290 -29.07 3.96 -14.45
CA VAL A 290 -28.40 4.56 -13.27
C VAL A 290 -29.39 5.29 -12.38
N VAL A 291 -30.26 6.15 -12.94
CA VAL A 291 -31.28 6.87 -12.16
C VAL A 291 -32.28 5.92 -11.49
N LYS A 292 -32.60 4.78 -12.13
CA LYS A 292 -33.48 3.77 -11.53
C LYS A 292 -32.81 3.08 -10.33
N VAL A 293 -31.52 2.77 -10.43
CA VAL A 293 -30.73 2.19 -9.33
C VAL A 293 -30.58 3.20 -8.18
N GLU A 294 -30.26 4.45 -8.49
CA GLU A 294 -30.14 5.52 -7.49
C GLU A 294 -31.45 5.75 -6.72
N LYS A 295 -32.59 5.73 -7.42
CA LYS A 295 -33.92 5.80 -6.78
C LYS A 295 -34.20 4.60 -5.88
N GLN A 296 -33.72 3.41 -6.23
CA GLN A 296 -33.84 2.21 -5.37
C GLN A 296 -32.93 2.31 -4.14
N LEU A 297 -31.72 2.85 -4.29
CA LEU A 297 -30.79 3.10 -3.18
C LEU A 297 -31.37 4.12 -2.19
N LEU A 298 -31.95 5.22 -2.68
CA LEU A 298 -32.60 6.24 -1.83
C LEU A 298 -33.78 5.67 -1.01
N THR A 299 -34.53 4.69 -1.54
CA THR A 299 -35.58 4.03 -0.75
C THR A 299 -35.03 3.09 0.34
N PHE A 300 -33.81 2.59 0.17
CA PHE A 300 -33.09 1.82 1.19
C PHE A 300 -32.56 2.74 2.29
N ASP A 301 -32.10 3.94 1.92
CA ASP A 301 -31.62 4.96 2.86
C ASP A 301 -32.70 5.44 3.84
N GLU A 302 -33.99 5.41 3.51
CA GLU A 302 -35.04 5.75 4.50
C GLU A 302 -35.17 4.73 5.65
N ARG A 303 -34.76 3.47 5.43
CA ARG A 303 -34.85 2.41 6.45
C ARG A 303 -33.69 2.49 7.44
N ILE A 304 -32.52 2.96 7.00
CA ILE A 304 -31.31 3.00 7.81
C ILE A 304 -31.47 3.91 9.06
N PRO A 305 -31.98 5.15 8.97
CA PRO A 305 -32.25 6.01 10.13
C PRO A 305 -33.27 5.43 11.10
N ARG A 306 -34.30 4.72 10.59
CA ARG A 306 -35.31 4.07 11.44
C ARG A 306 -34.70 2.93 12.24
N THR A 307 -33.91 2.09 11.59
CA THR A 307 -33.19 1.00 12.25
C THR A 307 -32.17 1.55 13.25
N LEU A 308 -31.46 2.63 12.91
CA LEU A 308 -30.51 3.29 13.80
C LEU A 308 -31.20 3.86 15.05
N THR A 309 -32.36 4.51 14.89
CA THR A 309 -33.16 5.03 16.00
C THR A 309 -33.64 3.91 16.92
N HIS A 310 -34.05 2.78 16.35
CA HIS A 310 -34.47 1.59 17.10
C HIS A 310 -33.29 0.95 17.87
N LEU A 311 -32.10 0.87 17.25
CA LEU A 311 -30.90 0.38 17.91
C LEU A 311 -30.45 1.30 19.06
N ILE A 312 -30.59 2.63 18.91
CA ILE A 312 -30.32 3.59 19.98
C ILE A 312 -31.27 3.37 21.16
N ASP A 313 -32.57 3.16 20.90
CA ASP A 313 -33.55 2.90 21.97
C ASP A 313 -33.27 1.59 22.73
N ILE A 314 -32.91 0.52 22.01
CA ILE A 314 -32.48 -0.74 22.62
C ILE A 314 -31.22 -0.52 23.46
N ASN A 315 -30.20 0.15 22.93
CA ASN A 315 -28.96 0.42 23.64
C ASN A 315 -29.20 1.22 24.93
N ASN A 316 -30.11 2.21 24.90
CA ASN A 316 -30.47 2.99 26.07
C ASN A 316 -31.20 2.14 27.13
N LYS A 317 -32.15 1.29 26.72
CA LYS A 317 -32.81 0.34 27.63
C LYS A 317 -31.82 -0.62 28.28
N THR A 318 -30.89 -1.17 27.50
CA THR A 318 -29.85 -2.06 28.01
C THR A 318 -28.95 -1.33 29.01
N LYS A 319 -28.57 -0.06 28.74
CA LYS A 319 -27.81 0.77 29.69
C LYS A 319 -28.56 1.03 31.00
N GLU A 320 -29.85 1.33 30.94
CA GLU A 320 -30.69 1.53 32.12
C GLU A 320 -30.81 0.25 32.96
N GLU A 321 -31.02 -0.90 32.33
CA GLU A 321 -31.05 -2.20 33.00
C GLU A 321 -29.72 -2.53 33.68
N HIS A 322 -28.59 -2.30 32.99
CA HIS A 322 -27.26 -2.48 33.57
C HIS A 322 -27.00 -1.54 34.76
N SER A 323 -27.42 -0.27 34.68
CA SER A 323 -27.34 0.68 35.79
C SER A 323 -28.17 0.21 36.99
N GLY A 324 -29.40 -0.23 36.75
CA GLY A 324 -30.28 -0.77 37.80
C GLY A 324 -29.70 -2.04 38.46
N ILE A 325 -29.06 -2.91 37.70
CA ILE A 325 -28.36 -4.08 38.24
C ILE A 325 -27.17 -3.65 39.13
N TRP A 326 -26.41 -2.64 38.70
CA TRP A 326 -25.26 -2.13 39.45
C TRP A 326 -25.67 -1.49 40.78
N GLU A 327 -26.75 -0.72 40.79
CA GLU A 327 -27.32 -0.14 42.01
C GLU A 327 -27.75 -1.23 43.01
N ARG A 328 -28.50 -2.24 42.56
CA ARG A 328 -28.93 -3.36 43.42
C ARG A 328 -27.74 -4.14 43.97
N ARG A 329 -26.73 -4.43 43.15
CA ARG A 329 -25.49 -5.11 43.61
C ARG A 329 -24.76 -4.27 44.65
N THR A 330 -24.70 -2.96 44.45
CA THR A 330 -24.08 -2.03 45.41
C THR A 330 -24.83 -2.00 46.73
N GLU A 331 -26.17 -2.03 46.71
CA GLU A 331 -27.00 -2.14 47.91
C GLU A 331 -26.80 -3.46 48.65
N VAL A 332 -26.75 -4.58 47.93
CA VAL A 332 -26.47 -5.89 48.52
C VAL A 332 -25.11 -5.91 49.21
N LEU A 333 -24.07 -5.35 48.57
CA LEU A 333 -22.73 -5.25 49.18
C LEU A 333 -22.74 -4.36 50.43
N LYS A 334 -23.47 -3.24 50.41
CA LYS A 334 -23.64 -2.37 51.59
C LYS A 334 -24.32 -3.11 52.74
N ILE A 335 -25.36 -3.89 52.46
CA ILE A 335 -26.08 -4.68 53.48
C ILE A 335 -25.18 -5.80 54.01
N ALA A 336 -24.50 -6.55 53.13
CA ALA A 336 -23.56 -7.60 53.51
C ALA A 336 -22.42 -7.05 54.40
N HIS A 337 -21.88 -5.88 54.06
CA HIS A 337 -20.87 -5.22 54.88
C HIS A 337 -21.41 -4.82 56.27
N LYS A 338 -22.64 -4.28 56.34
CA LYS A 338 -23.29 -3.97 57.63
C LYS A 338 -23.49 -5.21 58.49
N ILE A 339 -23.91 -6.33 57.89
CA ILE A 339 -24.07 -7.61 58.59
C ILE A 339 -22.71 -8.08 59.12
N ARG A 340 -21.68 -8.14 58.27
CA ARG A 340 -20.32 -8.54 58.68
C ARG A 340 -19.77 -7.67 59.80
N SER A 341 -20.00 -6.36 59.72
CA SER A 341 -19.60 -5.41 60.77
C SER A 341 -20.28 -5.69 62.10
N LYS A 342 -21.59 -5.99 62.10
CA LYS A 342 -22.29 -6.38 63.33
C LYS A 342 -21.79 -7.71 63.89
N GLN A 343 -21.56 -8.70 63.04
CA GLN A 343 -21.03 -10.00 63.46
C GLN A 343 -19.67 -9.85 64.14
N ALA A 344 -18.75 -9.09 63.54
CA ALA A 344 -17.43 -8.84 64.12
C ALA A 344 -17.51 -8.13 65.48
N HIS A 345 -18.39 -7.12 65.63
CA HIS A 345 -18.60 -6.45 66.92
C HIS A 345 -19.13 -7.40 67.99
N LEU A 346 -20.09 -8.27 67.65
CA LEU A 346 -20.63 -9.26 68.59
C LEU A 346 -19.56 -10.27 69.03
N VAL A 347 -18.66 -10.68 68.14
CA VAL A 347 -17.52 -11.55 68.48
C VAL A 347 -16.56 -10.86 69.45
N VAL A 348 -16.24 -9.59 69.21
CA VAL A 348 -15.36 -8.82 70.11
C VAL A 348 -16.02 -8.62 71.49
N GLN A 349 -17.31 -8.30 71.54
CA GLN A 349 -18.06 -8.21 72.80
C GLN A 349 -18.14 -9.56 73.53
N LEU A 350 -18.25 -10.67 72.80
CA LEU A 350 -18.21 -12.00 73.40
C LEU A 350 -16.86 -12.29 74.07
N HIS A 351 -15.76 -11.77 73.50
CA HIS A 351 -14.43 -11.86 74.10
C HIS A 351 -14.31 -11.04 75.40
N GLU A 352 -15.06 -9.94 75.55
CA GLU A 352 -15.12 -9.18 76.81
C GLU A 352 -15.81 -10.00 77.93
N ILE A 353 -16.81 -10.81 77.57
CA ILE A 353 -17.55 -11.67 78.52
C ILE A 353 -16.72 -12.91 78.89
N TYR A 354 -16.06 -13.53 77.90
CA TYR A 354 -15.21 -14.70 78.08
C TYR A 354 -13.76 -14.38 77.65
N PRO A 355 -13.00 -13.65 78.49
CA PRO A 355 -11.65 -13.25 78.14
C PRO A 355 -10.75 -14.48 78.04
N ILE A 356 -10.12 -14.64 76.87
CA ILE A 356 -9.10 -15.66 76.61
C ILE A 356 -7.74 -14.98 76.74
N SER A 357 -7.03 -15.26 77.84
CA SER A 357 -5.71 -14.68 78.08
C SER A 357 -4.62 -15.74 78.22
N TYR A 358 -3.42 -15.38 77.77
CA TYR A 358 -2.24 -16.24 77.81
C TYR A 358 -1.49 -16.00 79.13
N VAL A 359 -1.30 -17.07 79.91
CA VAL A 359 -0.74 -16.99 81.27
C VAL A 359 0.78 -17.30 81.28
N GLY A 360 1.33 -17.83 80.18
CA GLY A 360 2.73 -18.25 80.04
C GLY A 360 2.88 -19.76 79.81
N ALA A 361 4.04 -20.20 79.31
CA ALA A 361 4.39 -21.61 79.11
C ALA A 361 3.39 -22.48 78.31
N GLY A 362 2.67 -21.90 77.34
CA GLY A 362 1.67 -22.64 76.54
C GLY A 362 0.29 -22.79 77.22
N GLU A 363 0.09 -22.14 78.38
CA GLU A 363 -1.16 -22.17 79.14
C GLU A 363 -2.09 -21.00 78.77
N TYR A 364 -3.36 -21.32 78.57
CA TYR A 364 -4.42 -20.36 78.30
C TYR A 364 -5.46 -20.43 79.41
N CYS A 365 -6.08 -19.29 79.73
CA CYS A 365 -7.23 -19.25 80.63
C CYS A 365 -8.43 -18.62 79.94
N ILE A 366 -9.62 -19.07 80.30
CA ILE A 366 -10.89 -18.53 79.83
C ILE A 366 -11.70 -18.08 81.04
N GLY A 367 -12.05 -16.79 81.10
CA GLY A 367 -12.80 -16.23 82.23
C GLY A 367 -12.09 -16.36 83.58
N GLY A 368 -10.75 -16.34 83.60
CA GLY A 368 -9.93 -16.49 84.80
C GLY A 368 -9.70 -17.94 85.27
N VAL A 369 -10.29 -18.94 84.60
CA VAL A 369 -10.05 -20.37 84.88
C VAL A 369 -8.93 -20.89 84.00
N LYS A 370 -7.87 -21.42 84.60
CA LYS A 370 -6.73 -22.00 83.88
C LYS A 370 -7.14 -23.28 83.17
N PHE A 371 -6.75 -23.41 81.91
CA PHE A 371 -6.99 -24.59 81.09
C PHE A 371 -5.65 -25.14 80.57
N MET A 372 -5.19 -26.26 81.14
CA MET A 372 -4.00 -26.96 80.64
C MET A 372 -4.44 -28.09 79.70
N ASN A 373 -3.84 -28.18 78.50
CA ASN A 373 -4.01 -29.39 77.66
C ASN A 373 -3.51 -30.67 78.37
N ALA A 374 -2.59 -30.54 79.34
CA ALA A 374 -2.08 -31.65 80.16
C ALA A 374 -3.08 -32.14 81.23
N ASP A 375 -4.05 -31.33 81.64
CA ASP A 375 -5.08 -31.71 82.62
C ASP A 375 -6.11 -32.70 82.06
N ILE A 376 -6.16 -32.88 80.74
CA ILE A 376 -6.92 -33.95 80.08
C ILE A 376 -6.40 -35.31 80.55
N THR A 377 -5.10 -35.43 80.81
CA THR A 377 -4.46 -36.69 81.22
C THR A 377 -4.32 -36.90 82.72
N ASN A 378 -4.01 -35.88 83.55
CA ASN A 378 -3.63 -36.06 84.97
C ASN A 378 -4.04 -34.94 85.98
N GLY A 379 -5.08 -34.14 85.69
CA GLY A 379 -5.44 -32.97 86.54
C GLY A 379 -6.02 -33.32 87.92
N LYS A 380 -5.65 -32.54 88.96
CA LYS A 380 -6.13 -32.68 90.36
C LYS A 380 -7.48 -32.00 90.64
N ASP A 381 -8.00 -31.15 89.74
CA ASP A 381 -9.24 -30.37 89.93
C ASP A 381 -10.24 -30.58 88.77
N ASP A 382 -10.95 -31.72 88.78
CA ASP A 382 -11.96 -32.09 87.77
C ASP A 382 -13.13 -31.08 87.66
N GLU A 383 -13.44 -30.35 88.73
CA GLU A 383 -14.52 -29.36 88.76
C GLU A 383 -14.14 -28.07 88.02
N MET A 384 -12.88 -27.62 88.14
CA MET A 384 -12.38 -26.45 87.40
C MET A 384 -12.29 -26.74 85.90
N LEU A 385 -11.83 -27.95 85.52
CA LEU A 385 -11.79 -28.38 84.13
C LEU A 385 -13.19 -28.42 83.50
N SER A 386 -14.18 -28.98 84.21
CA SER A 386 -15.56 -29.07 83.74
C SER A 386 -16.19 -27.67 83.58
N THR A 387 -15.80 -26.72 84.44
CA THR A 387 -16.25 -25.33 84.37
C THR A 387 -15.62 -24.59 83.17
N ALA A 388 -14.31 -24.77 82.94
CA ALA A 388 -13.62 -24.21 81.78
C ALA A 388 -14.18 -24.74 80.45
N LEU A 389 -14.43 -26.06 80.35
CA LEU A 389 -15.05 -26.66 79.17
C LEU A 389 -16.49 -26.18 78.96
N GLY A 390 -17.23 -25.94 80.04
CA GLY A 390 -18.57 -25.33 79.99
C GLY A 390 -18.56 -23.91 79.41
N TYR A 391 -17.56 -23.10 79.75
CA TYR A 391 -17.36 -21.78 79.16
C TYR A 391 -16.94 -21.86 77.68
N ILE A 392 -16.04 -22.78 77.33
CA ILE A 392 -15.63 -22.98 75.93
C ILE A 392 -16.82 -23.45 75.07
N ALA A 393 -17.63 -24.39 75.57
CA ALA A 393 -18.82 -24.87 74.89
C ALA A 393 -19.83 -23.73 74.64
N HIS A 394 -20.09 -22.90 75.66
CA HIS A 394 -20.96 -21.73 75.48
C HIS A 394 -20.39 -20.72 74.49
N PHE A 395 -19.08 -20.48 74.55
CA PHE A 395 -18.39 -19.56 73.65
C PHE A 395 -18.50 -20.01 72.19
N VAL A 396 -18.22 -21.28 71.88
CA VAL A 396 -18.35 -21.86 70.54
C VAL A 396 -19.80 -21.83 70.05
N PHE A 397 -20.77 -22.12 70.93
CA PHE A 397 -22.19 -22.04 70.61
C PHE A 397 -22.62 -20.61 70.23
N MET A 398 -22.21 -19.61 71.01
CA MET A 398 -22.53 -18.21 70.75
C MET A 398 -21.84 -17.70 69.48
N LEU A 399 -20.59 -18.11 69.23
CA LEU A 399 -19.90 -17.82 67.97
C LEU A 399 -20.65 -18.39 66.77
N ALA A 400 -21.06 -19.66 66.81
CA ALA A 400 -21.83 -20.25 65.72
C ALA A 400 -23.12 -19.48 65.42
N LYS A 401 -23.83 -19.00 66.46
CA LYS A 401 -25.03 -18.17 66.31
C LYS A 401 -24.73 -16.79 65.73
N TYR A 402 -23.64 -16.14 66.14
CA TYR A 402 -23.27 -14.82 65.62
C TYR A 402 -22.76 -14.88 64.19
N LEU A 403 -22.00 -15.92 63.84
CA LEU A 403 -21.43 -16.09 62.51
C LEU A 403 -22.40 -16.74 61.51
N ASP A 404 -23.58 -17.17 61.99
CA ASP A 404 -24.60 -17.90 61.23
C ASP A 404 -24.05 -19.18 60.57
N VAL A 405 -23.30 -19.96 61.36
CA VAL A 405 -22.70 -21.22 60.92
C VAL A 405 -23.40 -22.38 61.62
N ASN A 406 -23.96 -23.30 60.83
CA ASN A 406 -24.57 -24.52 61.34
C ASN A 406 -23.47 -25.53 61.73
N LEU A 407 -23.26 -25.74 63.03
CA LEU A 407 -22.30 -26.71 63.56
C LEU A 407 -22.74 -28.14 63.25
N ARG A 408 -21.77 -29.03 63.05
CA ARG A 408 -22.02 -30.46 62.83
C ARG A 408 -22.49 -31.15 64.10
N TYR A 409 -21.85 -30.87 65.24
CA TYR A 409 -22.23 -31.43 66.52
C TYR A 409 -23.03 -30.40 67.32
N THR A 410 -24.12 -30.84 67.96
CA THR A 410 -24.98 -29.93 68.72
C THR A 410 -24.47 -29.77 70.13
N ILE A 411 -24.15 -28.52 70.48
CA ILE A 411 -23.67 -28.15 71.81
C ILE A 411 -24.86 -27.85 72.70
N VAL A 412 -25.00 -28.57 73.81
CA VAL A 412 -25.98 -28.31 74.86
C VAL A 412 -25.25 -27.74 76.07
N HIS A 413 -25.39 -26.43 76.26
CA HIS A 413 -24.74 -25.74 77.37
C HIS A 413 -25.51 -25.91 78.69
N TYR A 414 -24.83 -26.48 79.68
CA TYR A 414 -25.29 -26.63 81.07
C TYR A 414 -24.16 -26.26 82.05
N SER A 415 -23.42 -25.18 81.76
CA SER A 415 -22.26 -24.75 82.54
C SER A 415 -21.28 -25.91 82.78
N SER A 416 -20.93 -26.24 84.02
CA SER A 416 -20.03 -27.35 84.40
C SER A 416 -20.53 -28.75 84.02
N LYS A 417 -21.80 -28.89 83.58
CA LYS A 417 -22.39 -30.16 83.11
C LYS A 417 -22.74 -30.14 81.62
N SER A 418 -22.08 -29.29 80.83
CA SER A 418 -22.33 -29.20 79.38
C SER A 418 -22.00 -30.52 78.67
N TYR A 419 -22.72 -30.80 77.58
CA TYR A 419 -22.53 -32.01 76.78
C TYR A 419 -22.78 -31.75 75.30
N MET A 420 -22.31 -32.67 74.46
CA MET A 420 -22.45 -32.64 73.01
C MET A 420 -23.30 -33.80 72.52
N ARG A 421 -23.97 -33.61 71.38
CA ARG A 421 -24.74 -34.64 70.69
C ARG A 421 -24.33 -34.71 69.22
N ASP A 422 -24.25 -35.92 68.68
CA ASP A 422 -24.10 -36.17 67.25
C ASP A 422 -25.45 -36.61 66.70
N ASP A 423 -26.28 -35.64 66.31
CA ASP A 423 -27.65 -35.90 65.83
C ASP A 423 -27.68 -36.73 64.53
N VAL A 424 -26.54 -36.96 63.87
CA VAL A 424 -26.48 -37.65 62.59
C VAL A 424 -25.98 -39.08 62.72
N ASN A 425 -24.92 -39.32 63.48
CA ASN A 425 -24.37 -40.68 63.62
C ASN A 425 -24.86 -41.40 64.88
N ASP A 426 -25.23 -40.67 65.94
CA ASP A 426 -25.54 -41.26 67.26
C ASP A 426 -26.46 -40.36 68.09
N ALA A 427 -27.70 -40.21 67.62
CA ALA A 427 -28.67 -39.25 68.16
C ALA A 427 -29.16 -39.56 69.61
N MET A 428 -28.92 -40.77 70.13
CA MET A 428 -29.36 -41.19 71.47
C MET A 428 -28.26 -41.08 72.52
N THR A 429 -27.00 -40.93 72.12
CA THR A 429 -25.87 -40.89 73.04
C THR A 429 -25.48 -39.46 73.38
N GLU A 430 -25.43 -39.15 74.67
CA GLU A 430 -24.93 -37.88 75.17
C GLU A 430 -23.43 -37.97 75.48
N TYR A 431 -22.66 -37.02 74.96
CA TYR A 431 -21.21 -36.94 75.11
C TYR A 431 -20.86 -35.80 76.09
N PRO A 432 -20.70 -36.08 77.39
CA PRO A 432 -20.49 -35.04 78.40
C PRO A 432 -19.08 -34.44 78.37
N LEU A 433 -18.99 -33.14 78.62
CA LEU A 433 -17.74 -32.37 78.69
C LEU A 433 -17.22 -32.24 80.13
N TYR A 434 -17.59 -33.16 81.02
CA TYR A 434 -17.13 -33.23 82.42
C TYR A 434 -16.64 -34.63 82.76
N LYS A 435 -15.65 -34.74 83.66
CA LYS A 435 -15.01 -36.01 84.00
C LYS A 435 -15.69 -36.78 85.14
N ARG A 436 -16.35 -36.06 86.05
CA ARG A 436 -16.90 -36.64 87.29
C ARG A 436 -18.10 -37.55 86.99
N GLY A 437 -17.92 -38.86 87.18
CA GLY A 437 -18.99 -39.86 87.07
C GLY A 437 -19.27 -40.36 85.64
N VAL A 438 -18.35 -40.17 84.70
CA VAL A 438 -18.50 -40.55 83.28
C VAL A 438 -17.32 -41.44 82.82
N GLU A 439 -17.59 -42.38 81.93
CA GLU A 439 -16.59 -43.13 81.16
C GLU A 439 -15.62 -42.19 80.41
N LYS A 440 -14.31 -42.41 80.59
CA LYS A 440 -13.23 -41.60 79.99
C LYS A 440 -13.33 -41.48 78.47
N GLU A 441 -13.71 -42.54 77.78
CA GLU A 441 -13.84 -42.56 76.31
C GLU A 441 -14.94 -41.62 75.78
N ARG A 442 -16.06 -41.47 76.52
CA ARG A 442 -17.15 -40.57 76.11
C ARG A 442 -16.74 -39.11 76.25
N PHE A 443 -16.02 -38.79 77.33
CA PHE A 443 -15.44 -37.46 77.54
C PHE A 443 -14.40 -37.10 76.48
N GLU A 444 -13.49 -38.01 76.14
CA GLU A 444 -12.48 -37.78 75.09
C GLU A 444 -13.13 -37.57 73.71
N LYS A 445 -14.15 -38.35 73.36
CA LYS A 445 -14.94 -38.15 72.13
C LYS A 445 -15.67 -36.80 72.13
N ALA A 446 -16.29 -36.40 73.24
CA ALA A 446 -16.96 -35.11 73.39
C ALA A 446 -15.98 -33.96 73.10
N PHE A 447 -14.76 -34.03 73.65
CA PHE A 447 -13.75 -33.00 73.43
C PHE A 447 -13.28 -32.92 71.97
N VAL A 448 -13.15 -34.06 71.29
CA VAL A 448 -12.82 -34.11 69.85
C VAL A 448 -13.92 -33.47 69.00
N PHE A 449 -15.19 -33.68 69.32
CA PHE A 449 -16.31 -33.01 68.63
C PHE A 449 -16.24 -31.50 68.82
N LEU A 450 -16.01 -31.03 70.05
CA LEU A 450 -15.87 -29.60 70.33
C LEU A 450 -14.71 -28.97 69.55
N LYS A 451 -13.60 -29.71 69.45
CA LYS A 451 -12.42 -29.30 68.67
C LYS A 451 -12.76 -29.19 67.18
N LYS A 452 -13.51 -30.14 66.61
CA LYS A 452 -13.95 -30.13 65.21
C LYS A 452 -14.93 -29.00 64.90
N ASP A 453 -15.86 -28.70 65.80
CA ASP A 453 -16.77 -27.56 65.63
C ASP A 453 -16.01 -26.23 65.62
N ALA A 454 -14.99 -26.07 66.48
CA ALA A 454 -14.12 -24.90 66.47
C ALA A 454 -13.31 -24.80 65.15
N GLU A 455 -12.87 -25.92 64.57
CA GLU A 455 -12.22 -25.96 63.25
C GLU A 455 -13.20 -25.53 62.14
N GLN A 456 -14.45 -25.99 62.19
CA GLN A 456 -15.48 -25.62 61.24
C GLN A 456 -15.73 -24.10 61.23
N LEU A 457 -15.76 -23.46 62.41
CA LEU A 457 -15.91 -22.00 62.53
C LEU A 457 -14.73 -21.24 61.91
N LEU A 458 -13.50 -21.73 62.09
CA LEU A 458 -12.30 -21.16 61.48
C LEU A 458 -12.33 -21.29 59.95
N MET A 459 -12.68 -22.48 59.43
CA MET A 459 -12.82 -22.71 57.99
C MET A 459 -13.90 -21.82 57.38
N ALA A 460 -15.04 -21.64 58.05
CA ALA A 460 -16.10 -20.74 57.60
C ALA A 460 -15.65 -19.27 57.47
N ARG A 461 -14.58 -18.88 58.17
CA ARG A 461 -13.97 -17.55 58.11
C ARG A 461 -12.72 -17.47 57.23
N GLY A 462 -12.30 -18.59 56.64
CA GLY A 462 -11.11 -18.67 55.78
C GLY A 462 -9.79 -18.57 56.55
N ILE A 463 -9.77 -18.94 57.84
CA ILE A 463 -8.57 -18.89 58.68
C ILE A 463 -7.94 -20.28 58.73
N GLU A 464 -6.68 -20.38 58.30
CA GLU A 464 -5.91 -21.63 58.37
C GLU A 464 -5.52 -21.95 59.83
N TYR A 465 -5.54 -23.23 60.21
CA TYR A 465 -5.21 -23.68 61.57
C TYR A 465 -4.27 -24.89 61.56
N THR A 466 -3.45 -25.02 62.60
CA THR A 466 -2.57 -26.18 62.81
C THR A 466 -3.31 -27.30 63.53
N SER A 467 -3.21 -28.55 63.04
CA SER A 467 -3.95 -29.71 63.58
C SER A 467 -3.69 -30.00 65.07
N ASN A 468 -2.51 -29.63 65.58
CA ASN A 468 -2.09 -29.85 66.98
C ASN A 468 -2.22 -28.63 67.90
N SER A 469 -2.79 -27.50 67.43
CA SER A 469 -2.94 -26.33 68.28
C SER A 469 -4.02 -26.54 69.36
N PRO A 470 -3.85 -25.99 70.58
CA PRO A 470 -4.90 -25.98 71.60
C PRO A 470 -6.18 -25.28 71.12
N ILE A 471 -7.34 -25.71 71.61
CA ILE A 471 -8.64 -25.14 71.22
C ILE A 471 -8.77 -23.65 71.55
N LEU A 472 -8.20 -23.19 72.66
CA LEU A 472 -8.23 -21.78 73.05
C LEU A 472 -7.39 -20.90 72.10
N VAL A 473 -6.31 -21.41 71.53
CA VAL A 473 -5.49 -20.69 70.52
C VAL A 473 -6.30 -20.45 69.26
N ARG A 474 -7.06 -21.45 68.84
CA ARG A 474 -7.93 -21.38 67.66
C ARG A 474 -9.03 -20.34 67.82
N LEU A 475 -9.68 -20.36 68.98
CA LEU A 475 -10.72 -19.39 69.30
C LEU A 475 -10.15 -17.97 69.43
N LYS A 476 -8.96 -17.82 70.02
CA LYS A 476 -8.26 -16.53 70.09
C LYS A 476 -7.89 -16.00 68.70
N ALA A 477 -7.39 -16.86 67.81
CA ALA A 477 -7.06 -16.47 66.44
C ALA A 477 -8.29 -15.96 65.67
N LEU A 478 -9.46 -16.59 65.87
CA LEU A 478 -10.72 -16.13 65.28
C LEU A 478 -11.10 -14.74 65.80
N VAL A 479 -11.04 -14.52 67.12
CA VAL A 479 -11.34 -13.22 67.72
C VAL A 479 -10.37 -12.14 67.23
N ASP A 480 -9.08 -12.46 67.14
CA ASP A 480 -8.05 -11.51 66.68
C ASP A 480 -8.23 -11.13 65.21
N ALA A 481 -8.63 -12.07 64.37
CA ALA A 481 -8.97 -11.80 62.97
C ALA A 481 -10.18 -10.85 62.85
N GLU A 482 -11.23 -11.04 63.65
CA GLU A 482 -12.40 -10.16 63.66
C GLU A 482 -12.07 -8.77 64.22
N LEU A 483 -11.22 -8.69 65.26
CA LEU A 483 -10.73 -7.43 65.81
C LEU A 483 -9.88 -6.64 64.79
N ALA A 484 -8.96 -7.31 64.10
CA ALA A 484 -8.14 -6.71 63.05
C ALA A 484 -9.02 -6.20 61.88
N TRP A 485 -10.05 -6.96 61.50
CA TRP A 485 -10.99 -6.56 60.45
C TRP A 485 -11.79 -5.30 60.82
N LEU A 486 -12.18 -5.14 62.09
CA LEU A 486 -12.84 -3.92 62.58
C LEU A 486 -11.92 -2.71 62.60
N GLN A 487 -10.67 -2.90 63.04
CA GLN A 487 -9.67 -1.83 63.09
C GLN A 487 -9.35 -1.31 61.68
N ALA A 488 -9.12 -2.21 60.72
CA ALA A 488 -8.87 -1.84 59.32
C ALA A 488 -10.02 -0.99 58.72
N ASN A 489 -11.28 -1.39 58.96
CA ASN A 489 -12.44 -0.66 58.43
C ASN A 489 -12.73 0.69 59.13
N SER A 490 -12.31 0.86 60.38
CA SER A 490 -12.48 2.12 61.12
C SER A 490 -11.63 3.26 60.51
N LEU A 491 -10.41 2.93 60.06
CA LEU A 491 -9.52 3.84 59.35
C LEU A 491 -10.10 4.23 57.98
N THR A 492 -10.60 3.25 57.22
CA THR A 492 -11.22 3.48 55.91
C THR A 492 -12.45 4.38 56.03
N ARG A 493 -13.25 4.24 57.09
CA ARG A 493 -14.41 5.11 57.38
C ARG A 493 -14.02 6.56 57.71
N GLN A 494 -12.94 6.78 58.45
CA GLN A 494 -12.46 8.13 58.77
C GLN A 494 -11.92 8.84 57.52
N ILE A 495 -11.19 8.13 56.66
CA ILE A 495 -10.68 8.65 55.38
C ILE A 495 -11.85 8.96 54.41
N LEU A 496 -12.87 8.09 54.34
CA LEU A 496 -14.03 8.30 53.48
C LEU A 496 -14.92 9.47 53.96
N MET A 497 -15.07 9.66 55.28
CA MET A 497 -15.82 10.78 55.86
C MET A 497 -15.11 12.12 55.61
N LEU A 498 -13.77 12.17 55.69
CA LEU A 498 -12.98 13.36 55.38
C LEU A 498 -13.08 13.77 53.89
N LYS A 499 -13.15 12.78 52.98
CA LYS A 499 -13.38 12.99 51.54
C LYS A 499 -14.84 13.41 51.21
N CYS A 500 -15.80 13.03 52.05
CA CYS A 500 -17.23 13.35 51.82
C CYS A 500 -17.64 14.71 52.39
N THR A 501 -17.01 15.19 53.47
CA THR A 501 -17.19 16.57 53.98
C THR A 501 -16.53 17.60 53.08
N THR A 502 -15.36 17.33 52.50
CA THR A 502 -14.73 18.20 51.49
C THR A 502 -15.59 18.35 50.23
N ARG A 503 -16.25 17.27 49.78
CA ARG A 503 -17.14 17.32 48.60
C ARG A 503 -18.47 18.05 48.86
N ARG A 504 -18.98 18.08 50.10
CA ARG A 504 -20.21 18.83 50.45
C ARG A 504 -19.97 20.31 50.71
N VAL A 505 -18.79 20.69 51.21
CA VAL A 505 -18.42 22.11 51.40
C VAL A 505 -18.12 22.77 50.04
N LEU A 506 -17.55 22.05 49.08
CA LEU A 506 -17.24 22.59 47.75
C LEU A 506 -18.48 22.91 46.87
N VAL A 507 -19.63 22.29 47.14
CA VAL A 507 -20.86 22.53 46.36
C VAL A 507 -21.71 23.68 46.93
N ALA A 508 -21.48 24.09 48.19
CA ALA A 508 -22.26 25.14 48.86
C ALA A 508 -21.64 26.55 48.80
N ALA A 509 -20.40 26.70 48.36
CA ALA A 509 -19.69 27.99 48.34
C ALA A 509 -19.16 28.35 46.93
N GLY A 510 -20.03 28.24 45.92
CA GLY A 510 -19.81 28.88 44.63
C GLY A 510 -20.28 30.33 44.68
N VAL A 511 -19.37 31.29 44.46
CA VAL A 511 -19.54 32.56 43.70
C VAL A 511 -18.57 33.68 44.15
N SER A 512 -17.93 33.62 45.32
CA SER A 512 -17.13 34.79 45.79
C SER A 512 -15.60 34.65 45.77
N CYS A 513 -15.02 33.51 45.38
CA CYS A 513 -13.57 33.28 45.51
C CYS A 513 -12.85 32.88 44.21
N LEU A 514 -13.33 33.35 43.05
CA LEU A 514 -12.75 33.03 41.73
C LEU A 514 -11.65 33.99 41.25
N LEU A 515 -11.27 34.99 42.04
CA LEU A 515 -10.19 35.93 41.67
C LEU A 515 -8.99 35.95 42.62
N ALA A 516 -9.11 35.38 43.82
CA ALA A 516 -8.00 35.27 44.77
C ALA A 516 -7.27 33.91 44.69
N CYS A 517 -7.95 32.84 44.25
CA CYS A 517 -7.34 31.52 44.14
C CYS A 517 -6.44 31.33 42.91
N SER A 518 -6.54 32.17 41.87
CA SER A 518 -5.79 32.00 40.62
C SER A 518 -4.28 32.22 40.78
N LEU A 519 -3.87 33.05 41.76
CA LEU A 519 -2.46 33.36 42.02
C LEU A 519 -1.83 32.45 43.08
N VAL A 520 -2.63 31.90 43.99
CA VAL A 520 -2.15 30.96 45.01
C VAL A 520 -2.13 29.52 44.47
N LEU A 521 -3.03 29.15 43.55
CA LEU A 521 -2.97 27.88 42.81
C LEU A 521 -1.83 27.82 41.80
N TYR A 522 -1.32 28.96 41.30
CA TYR A 522 -0.16 28.96 40.40
C TYR A 522 1.16 28.77 41.16
N MET A 523 1.23 29.16 42.43
CA MET A 523 2.46 29.08 43.24
C MET A 523 2.51 27.88 44.19
N LEU A 524 1.42 27.12 44.36
CA LEU A 524 1.39 25.87 45.14
C LEU A 524 1.26 24.61 44.26
N ASN A 525 1.12 24.74 42.94
CA ASN A 525 1.00 23.60 42.00
C ASN A 525 2.31 23.07 41.42
N THR A 526 3.48 23.48 41.92
CA THR A 526 4.76 22.97 41.39
C THR A 526 5.53 22.04 42.33
N GLU A 527 5.11 21.83 43.59
CA GLU A 527 5.88 20.96 44.51
C GLU A 527 5.07 19.98 45.38
N ALA A 528 3.74 19.89 45.28
CA ALA A 528 2.95 19.04 46.20
C ALA A 528 1.90 18.10 45.57
N MET A 529 1.79 18.04 44.24
CA MET A 529 0.81 17.18 43.53
C MET A 529 1.42 15.90 42.91
N THR A 530 2.62 15.50 43.32
CA THR A 530 3.29 14.28 42.82
C THR A 530 3.30 13.09 43.78
N GLU A 531 2.80 13.19 45.02
CA GLU A 531 2.98 12.07 45.98
C GLU A 531 1.72 11.43 46.62
N LEU A 532 0.49 11.94 46.45
CA LEU A 532 -0.63 11.43 47.28
C LEU A 532 -1.95 11.04 46.58
N GLU A 533 -1.97 10.94 45.24
CA GLU A 533 -3.09 10.32 44.48
C GLU A 533 -2.74 8.94 43.88
N ILE A 534 -1.65 8.29 44.32
CA ILE A 534 -1.20 6.99 43.78
C ILE A 534 -1.64 5.77 44.63
N ALA A 535 -2.28 5.95 45.79
CA ALA A 535 -2.37 4.85 46.78
C ALA A 535 -3.63 3.97 46.79
N GLU A 536 -4.79 4.34 46.21
CA GLU A 536 -6.00 3.49 46.32
C GLU A 536 -6.86 3.43 45.04
N SER A 537 -6.23 3.12 43.93
CA SER A 537 -6.84 2.37 42.82
C SER A 537 -5.73 1.77 41.93
N GLN A 538 -4.91 0.89 42.48
CA GLN A 538 -4.02 0.08 41.65
C GLN A 538 -4.71 -1.25 41.34
N PRO A 539 -5.22 -1.49 40.11
CA PRO A 539 -5.09 -2.83 39.57
C PRO A 539 -3.58 -3.06 39.55
N HIS A 540 -3.12 -4.13 40.22
CA HIS A 540 -1.70 -4.50 40.33
C HIS A 540 -0.78 -3.81 39.31
N ARG A 541 0.13 -2.95 39.78
CA ARG A 541 1.24 -2.38 38.99
C ARG A 541 2.06 -3.56 38.43
N HIS A 542 1.64 -4.09 37.30
CA HIS A 542 2.34 -5.12 36.57
C HIS A 542 3.12 -4.43 35.46
N ASP A 543 4.43 -4.66 35.45
CA ASP A 543 5.28 -4.32 34.32
C ASP A 543 4.70 -5.02 33.08
N PHE A 544 4.42 -4.25 32.02
CA PHE A 544 3.82 -4.78 30.79
C PHE A 544 4.83 -4.74 29.65
N VAL A 545 5.11 -5.90 29.05
CA VAL A 545 6.15 -6.04 28.04
C VAL A 545 5.53 -6.57 26.76
N ARG A 546 5.68 -5.83 25.66
CA ARG A 546 5.16 -6.19 24.34
C ARG A 546 6.18 -5.96 23.24
N ALA A 547 5.95 -6.59 22.09
CA ALA A 547 6.73 -6.35 20.89
C ALA A 547 5.86 -6.16 19.64
N ALA A 548 6.28 -5.28 18.75
CA ALA A 548 5.82 -5.30 17.36
C ALA A 548 6.77 -6.19 16.54
N VAL A 549 6.22 -7.16 15.81
CA VAL A 549 6.99 -8.16 15.07
C VAL A 549 6.71 -7.98 13.59
N ILE A 550 7.78 -7.81 12.82
CA ILE A 550 7.75 -7.58 11.37
C ILE A 550 8.76 -8.48 10.65
N PHE A 551 8.53 -8.67 9.36
CA PHE A 551 9.43 -9.40 8.48
C PHE A 551 9.97 -8.47 7.39
N LEU A 552 11.30 -8.49 7.21
CA LEU A 552 12.04 -7.67 6.24
C LEU A 552 12.82 -8.59 5.27
N PRO A 553 12.37 -8.74 4.02
CA PRO A 553 13.05 -9.60 3.04
C PRO A 553 14.35 -8.98 2.51
N THR A 554 15.39 -9.77 2.26
CA THR A 554 16.67 -9.30 1.71
C THR A 554 16.64 -8.93 0.22
N LYS A 555 15.78 -9.58 -0.58
CA LYS A 555 15.74 -9.47 -2.05
C LYS A 555 14.72 -8.41 -2.49
N ASP A 556 15.07 -7.60 -3.52
CA ASP A 556 14.24 -6.54 -4.10
C ASP A 556 13.71 -5.52 -3.06
N ASN A 557 14.62 -5.08 -2.18
CA ASN A 557 14.30 -4.53 -0.86
C ASN A 557 14.23 -2.98 -0.78
N GLU A 558 14.54 -2.20 -1.82
CA GLU A 558 14.60 -0.73 -1.64
C GLU A 558 13.31 -0.11 -1.07
N ARG A 559 12.15 -0.59 -1.54
CA ARG A 559 10.84 -0.18 -1.01
C ARG A 559 10.67 -0.60 0.45
N PHE A 560 10.86 -1.86 0.76
CA PHE A 560 10.73 -2.41 2.12
C PHE A 560 11.75 -1.79 3.10
N LEU A 561 12.97 -1.44 2.66
CA LEU A 561 13.95 -0.71 3.46
C LEU A 561 13.43 0.68 3.84
N SER A 562 12.87 1.42 2.89
CA SER A 562 12.30 2.74 3.17
C SER A 562 11.04 2.65 4.05
N GLU A 563 10.23 1.59 3.89
CA GLU A 563 9.08 1.29 4.74
C GLU A 563 9.52 0.98 6.18
N PHE A 564 10.57 0.17 6.35
CA PHE A 564 11.13 -0.10 7.67
C PHE A 564 11.71 1.15 8.34
N ARG A 565 12.35 2.05 7.59
CA ARG A 565 12.87 3.33 8.12
C ARG A 565 11.76 4.14 8.79
N TRP A 566 10.61 4.29 8.13
CA TRP A 566 9.51 5.07 8.70
C TRP A 566 8.80 4.34 9.84
N PHE A 567 8.70 3.01 9.76
CA PHE A 567 8.12 2.22 10.84
C PHE A 567 8.97 2.37 12.10
N HIS A 568 10.29 2.20 11.97
CA HIS A 568 11.24 2.42 13.05
C HIS A 568 11.16 3.85 13.60
N ARG A 569 11.11 4.87 12.74
CA ARG A 569 11.00 6.27 13.17
C ARG A 569 9.71 6.55 13.94
N SER A 570 8.60 5.95 13.51
CA SER A 570 7.29 6.06 14.18
C SER A 570 7.28 5.34 15.54
N TRP A 571 8.00 4.22 15.67
CA TRP A 571 8.23 3.56 16.95
C TRP A 571 9.00 4.47 17.91
N VAL A 572 10.11 5.07 17.47
CA VAL A 572 10.89 6.03 18.28
C VAL A 572 10.03 7.22 18.74
N GLU A 573 9.12 7.70 17.89
CA GLU A 573 8.19 8.76 18.27
C GLU A 573 7.19 8.31 19.33
N MET A 574 6.55 7.15 19.12
CA MET A 574 5.60 6.55 20.06
C MET A 574 6.22 6.32 21.44
N LEU A 575 7.51 5.94 21.51
CA LEU A 575 8.21 5.73 22.77
C LEU A 575 8.27 6.97 23.67
N GLN A 576 8.19 8.19 23.11
CA GLN A 576 8.21 9.43 23.90
C GLN A 576 6.97 9.58 24.80
N TYR A 577 5.87 8.93 24.44
CA TYR A 577 4.59 8.97 25.15
C TYR A 577 4.37 7.74 26.05
N GLN A 578 5.32 6.80 26.04
CA GLN A 578 5.16 5.53 26.73
C GLN A 578 5.31 5.66 28.26
N PRO A 579 4.41 5.05 29.06
CA PRO A 579 4.55 4.97 30.51
C PRO A 579 5.83 4.21 30.94
N GLU A 580 6.44 4.62 32.05
CA GLU A 580 7.70 4.03 32.56
C GLU A 580 7.62 2.54 32.90
N ASN A 581 6.43 2.01 33.19
CA ASN A 581 6.20 0.60 33.52
C ASN A 581 5.89 -0.27 32.28
N TRP A 582 5.85 0.31 31.09
CA TRP A 582 5.62 -0.42 29.84
C TRP A 582 6.94 -0.57 29.07
N ARG A 583 7.09 -1.69 28.37
CA ARG A 583 8.17 -1.90 27.39
C ARG A 583 7.56 -2.27 26.05
N THR A 584 7.97 -1.58 24.99
CA THR A 584 7.51 -1.81 23.63
C THR A 584 8.73 -1.97 22.73
N ASP A 585 9.07 -3.21 22.44
CA ASP A 585 10.18 -3.55 21.56
C ASP A 585 9.70 -3.68 20.11
N ILE A 586 10.65 -3.65 19.18
CA ILE A 586 10.42 -4.10 17.80
C ILE A 586 11.32 -5.30 17.53
N VAL A 587 10.76 -6.35 16.93
CA VAL A 587 11.51 -7.57 16.54
C VAL A 587 11.40 -7.72 15.04
N VAL A 588 12.55 -7.65 14.38
CA VAL A 588 12.67 -7.62 12.93
C VAL A 588 13.33 -8.90 12.47
N PHE A 589 12.57 -9.73 11.74
CA PHE A 589 13.09 -10.95 11.15
C PHE A 589 13.54 -10.69 9.72
N SER A 590 14.74 -11.15 9.35
CA SER A 590 15.23 -11.12 7.97
C SER A 590 15.89 -12.44 7.60
N ASP A 591 15.81 -12.79 6.32
CA ASP A 591 16.34 -14.06 5.79
C ASP A 591 17.84 -14.07 5.49
N GLY A 592 18.51 -12.99 5.89
CA GLY A 592 19.93 -12.77 5.75
C GLY A 592 20.31 -11.41 6.32
N PRO A 593 21.61 -11.04 6.22
CA PRO A 593 22.11 -9.79 6.76
C PRO A 593 21.53 -8.58 6.02
N VAL A 594 20.96 -7.63 6.76
CA VAL A 594 20.40 -6.38 6.26
C VAL A 594 21.11 -5.21 6.96
N PRO A 595 21.99 -4.46 6.27
CA PRO A 595 22.77 -3.37 6.88
C PRO A 595 21.93 -2.33 7.61
N LEU A 596 20.71 -2.07 7.14
CA LEU A 596 19.79 -1.11 7.75
C LEU A 596 19.43 -1.46 9.21
N ILE A 597 19.34 -2.75 9.55
CA ILE A 597 19.04 -3.19 10.92
C ILE A 597 20.16 -2.73 11.85
N ASP A 598 21.41 -2.85 11.41
CA ASP A 598 22.58 -2.41 12.18
C ASP A 598 22.69 -0.87 12.20
N GLU A 599 22.39 -0.18 11.07
CA GLU A 599 22.35 1.30 10.99
C GLU A 599 21.36 1.92 11.98
N LEU A 600 20.22 1.24 12.23
CA LEU A 600 19.19 1.69 13.16
C LEU A 600 19.44 1.26 14.61
N ASN A 601 20.65 0.78 14.93
CA ASN A 601 21.07 0.34 16.27
C ASN A 601 20.22 -0.82 16.84
N CYS A 602 19.71 -1.71 15.97
CA CYS A 602 19.04 -2.92 16.43
C CYS A 602 20.06 -3.96 16.90
N THR A 603 19.77 -4.62 18.02
CA THR A 603 20.64 -5.63 18.63
C THR A 603 20.28 -7.03 18.16
N SER A 604 21.25 -7.93 18.07
CA SER A 604 21.00 -9.35 17.77
C SER A 604 20.61 -10.19 19.00
N VAL A 605 20.62 -9.57 20.19
CA VAL A 605 20.40 -10.26 21.47
C VAL A 605 18.94 -10.11 21.88
N PRO A 606 18.17 -11.21 21.98
CA PRO A 606 16.81 -11.20 22.51
C PRO A 606 16.70 -10.58 23.90
N ARG A 607 15.52 -10.06 24.23
CA ARG A 607 15.19 -9.64 25.60
C ARG A 607 15.32 -10.82 26.56
N THR A 608 16.08 -10.62 27.64
CA THR A 608 16.28 -11.63 28.69
C THR A 608 15.59 -11.25 30.00
N SER A 609 15.37 -9.95 30.23
CA SER A 609 14.72 -9.43 31.43
C SER A 609 13.66 -8.39 31.10
N ARG A 610 12.60 -8.37 31.92
CA ARG A 610 11.48 -7.42 31.82
C ARG A 610 11.91 -5.98 32.13
N THR A 611 12.99 -5.80 32.88
CA THR A 611 13.49 -4.49 33.31
C THR A 611 14.38 -3.80 32.27
N GLU A 612 14.84 -4.52 31.24
CA GLU A 612 15.67 -3.93 30.19
C GLU A 612 14.91 -2.79 29.49
N PRO A 613 15.60 -1.73 29.03
CA PRO A 613 14.97 -0.64 28.27
C PRO A 613 14.33 -1.16 26.98
N ASN A 614 13.56 -0.31 26.29
CA ASN A 614 13.02 -0.64 24.97
C ASN A 614 14.17 -0.97 24.01
N LYS A 615 14.01 -2.04 23.22
CA LYS A 615 15.02 -2.53 22.29
C LYS A 615 14.43 -2.75 20.90
N CYS A 616 15.26 -2.48 19.89
CA CYS A 616 15.09 -3.08 18.58
C CYS A 616 15.91 -4.38 18.54
N VAL A 617 15.29 -5.49 18.15
CA VAL A 617 15.93 -6.81 18.05
C VAL A 617 15.90 -7.28 16.59
N GLY A 618 17.07 -7.51 16.00
CA GLY A 618 17.22 -8.00 14.63
C GLY A 618 17.58 -9.49 14.58
N VAL A 619 16.70 -10.31 14.01
CA VAL A 619 16.91 -11.75 13.78
C VAL A 619 17.24 -11.98 12.31
N GLN A 620 18.53 -11.92 11.98
CA GLN A 620 19.01 -11.88 10.60
C GLN A 620 19.38 -13.25 9.98
N ASN A 621 19.06 -14.34 10.68
CA ASN A 621 19.36 -15.73 10.27
C ASN A 621 18.08 -16.58 10.13
N TYR A 622 16.95 -15.95 9.82
CA TYR A 622 15.67 -16.62 9.72
C TYR A 622 15.55 -17.41 8.42
N THR A 623 15.09 -18.66 8.50
CA THR A 623 14.84 -19.47 7.32
C THR A 623 13.45 -19.17 6.76
N LYS A 624 13.40 -18.59 5.55
CA LYS A 624 12.14 -18.31 4.83
C LYS A 624 11.31 -19.57 4.59
N LEU A 625 10.00 -19.42 4.72
CA LEU A 625 9.01 -20.35 4.22
C LEU A 625 8.90 -20.25 2.70
N GLN A 626 8.98 -19.03 2.17
CA GLN A 626 8.93 -18.78 0.74
C GLN A 626 10.17 -19.38 0.04
N ASN A 627 9.92 -20.32 -0.87
CA ASN A 627 10.93 -21.02 -1.64
C ASN A 627 10.36 -21.43 -3.02
N GLU A 628 11.08 -22.26 -3.78
CA GLU A 628 10.63 -22.72 -5.10
C GLU A 628 9.33 -23.54 -5.07
N THR A 629 9.04 -24.23 -3.95
CA THR A 629 7.82 -25.05 -3.79
C THR A 629 6.66 -24.29 -3.12
N PHE A 630 6.97 -23.22 -2.38
CA PHE A 630 6.00 -22.33 -1.76
C PHE A 630 6.28 -20.90 -2.22
N THR A 631 5.67 -20.49 -3.33
CA THR A 631 6.01 -19.27 -4.06
C THR A 631 5.34 -18.00 -3.53
N TYR A 632 4.43 -18.10 -2.55
CA TYR A 632 3.71 -16.96 -2.02
C TYR A 632 4.61 -16.02 -1.20
N ALA A 633 4.79 -14.79 -1.70
CA ALA A 633 5.78 -13.84 -1.22
C ALA A 633 5.55 -13.33 0.22
N TYR A 634 4.31 -13.29 0.68
CA TYR A 634 3.96 -12.65 1.96
C TYR A 634 3.81 -13.62 3.13
N ALA A 635 4.05 -14.91 2.93
CA ALA A 635 3.86 -15.95 3.97
C ALA A 635 4.71 -15.70 5.21
N ASP A 636 5.94 -15.25 4.99
CA ASP A 636 6.93 -15.05 6.05
C ASP A 636 6.54 -13.95 7.04
N SER A 637 5.70 -13.00 6.62
CA SER A 637 5.13 -11.98 7.50
C SER A 637 4.24 -12.55 8.62
N VAL A 638 3.81 -13.80 8.51
CA VAL A 638 3.10 -14.55 9.55
C VAL A 638 3.98 -15.68 10.11
N ASN A 639 4.77 -16.34 9.24
CA ASN A 639 5.57 -17.50 9.63
C ASN A 639 6.62 -17.20 10.71
N VAL A 640 7.13 -15.96 10.77
CA VAL A 640 8.05 -15.52 11.83
C VAL A 640 7.49 -15.67 13.25
N LEU A 641 6.16 -15.74 13.40
CA LEU A 641 5.48 -16.01 14.67
C LEU A 641 5.01 -17.45 14.82
N ALA A 642 4.94 -18.20 13.72
CA ALA A 642 4.64 -19.62 13.72
C ALA A 642 5.86 -20.46 14.14
N VAL A 643 7.07 -20.04 13.75
CA VAL A 643 8.33 -20.69 14.12
C VAL A 643 8.71 -20.32 15.55
N GLU A 644 9.19 -21.31 16.32
CA GLU A 644 9.70 -21.06 17.66
C GLU A 644 11.06 -20.36 17.57
N ASN A 645 11.11 -19.13 18.11
CA ASN A 645 12.32 -18.34 18.17
C ASN A 645 12.41 -17.61 19.52
N PRO A 646 13.55 -17.68 20.24
CA PRO A 646 13.76 -17.00 21.52
C PRO A 646 13.49 -15.50 21.48
N ALA A 647 13.64 -14.86 20.30
CA ALA A 647 13.36 -13.45 20.10
C ALA A 647 11.89 -13.07 20.32
N THR A 648 10.96 -14.03 20.47
CA THR A 648 9.51 -13.78 20.64
C THR A 648 8.96 -14.29 21.98
N ASP A 649 9.76 -14.94 22.82
CA ASP A 649 9.26 -15.62 24.03
C ASP A 649 9.16 -14.71 25.27
N GLY A 650 9.88 -13.58 25.28
CA GLY A 650 9.98 -12.66 26.42
C GLY A 650 8.84 -11.64 26.57
N TYR A 651 7.78 -11.74 25.77
CA TYR A 651 6.71 -10.74 25.70
C TYR A 651 5.38 -11.27 26.22
N ASP A 652 4.64 -10.42 26.93
CA ASP A 652 3.26 -10.74 27.33
C ASP A 652 2.34 -10.68 26.10
N TRP A 653 2.57 -9.69 25.24
CA TRP A 653 1.73 -9.36 24.09
C TRP A 653 2.57 -9.10 22.85
N ILE A 654 2.03 -9.48 21.70
CA ILE A 654 2.67 -9.28 20.40
C ILE A 654 1.70 -8.53 19.49
N LEU A 655 2.23 -7.53 18.78
CA LEU A 655 1.61 -6.90 17.63
C LEU A 655 2.28 -7.48 16.37
N ARG A 656 1.59 -8.36 15.66
CA ARG A 656 1.98 -8.72 14.29
C ARG A 656 1.48 -7.61 13.37
N THR A 657 2.37 -7.02 12.59
CA THR A 657 2.01 -5.97 11.63
C THR A 657 2.84 -6.07 10.35
N ASP A 658 2.34 -5.46 9.29
CA ASP A 658 3.07 -5.28 8.04
C ASP A 658 4.07 -4.13 8.16
N ILE A 659 5.06 -4.11 7.26
CA ILE A 659 6.16 -3.15 7.29
C ILE A 659 5.74 -1.75 6.79
N ASP A 660 4.68 -1.67 6.00
CA ASP A 660 4.12 -0.47 5.39
C ASP A 660 3.10 0.24 6.31
N THR A 661 3.41 0.25 7.60
CA THR A 661 2.55 0.74 8.69
C THR A 661 3.28 1.77 9.57
N PHE A 662 2.53 2.44 10.45
CA PHE A 662 3.07 3.39 11.43
C PHE A 662 2.49 3.13 12.81
N LEU A 663 3.34 3.26 13.83
CA LEU A 663 2.90 3.39 15.22
C LEU A 663 2.68 4.86 15.56
N THR A 664 1.62 5.14 16.30
CA THR A 664 1.28 6.49 16.71
C THR A 664 1.46 6.69 18.22
N PRO A 665 1.41 7.93 18.72
CA PRO A 665 1.37 8.19 20.16
C PRO A 665 0.25 7.43 20.88
N ALA A 666 -0.90 7.19 20.25
CA ALA A 666 -2.00 6.43 20.89
C ALA A 666 -1.59 5.00 21.29
N PHE A 667 -0.73 4.35 20.51
CA PHE A 667 -0.27 2.98 20.83
C PHE A 667 0.50 2.93 22.14
N SER A 668 1.17 4.01 22.54
CA SER A 668 2.03 4.09 23.73
C SER A 668 1.29 3.72 25.03
N THR A 669 0.01 4.05 25.12
CA THR A 669 -0.86 3.79 26.29
C THR A 669 -2.00 2.83 26.01
N TRP A 670 -2.24 2.49 24.74
CA TRP A 670 -3.37 1.65 24.35
C TRP A 670 -3.05 0.15 24.38
N LYS A 671 -3.97 -0.61 24.99
CA LYS A 671 -4.00 -2.07 24.99
C LYS A 671 -5.46 -2.54 25.06
N PRO A 672 -5.93 -3.41 24.15
CA PRO A 672 -7.27 -3.94 24.20
C PRO A 672 -7.42 -4.98 25.32
N GLU A 673 -8.65 -5.19 25.80
CA GLU A 673 -8.93 -6.21 26.83
C GLU A 673 -8.82 -7.63 26.30
N LYS A 674 -9.09 -7.81 24.99
CA LYS A 674 -9.08 -9.09 24.28
C LYS A 674 -8.10 -9.05 23.12
N PHE A 675 -7.87 -10.20 22.49
CA PHE A 675 -7.20 -10.26 21.20
C PHE A 675 -7.91 -9.32 20.22
N ALA A 676 -7.17 -8.45 19.55
CA ALA A 676 -7.71 -7.46 18.64
C ALA A 676 -7.13 -7.63 17.23
N VAL A 677 -7.96 -7.37 16.22
CA VAL A 677 -7.55 -7.39 14.81
C VAL A 677 -8.01 -6.12 14.09
N GLY A 678 -7.29 -5.77 13.03
CA GLY A 678 -7.72 -4.72 12.10
C GLY A 678 -8.69 -5.23 11.02
N LEU A 679 -8.73 -4.52 9.89
CA LEU A 679 -9.67 -4.77 8.78
C LEU A 679 -8.92 -5.20 7.51
N GLY A 680 -9.36 -6.29 6.87
CA GLY A 680 -8.73 -6.79 5.64
C GLY A 680 -9.49 -6.53 4.33
N GLY A 681 -10.80 -6.23 4.39
CA GLY A 681 -11.59 -5.82 3.22
C GLY A 681 -11.76 -6.81 2.06
N TYR A 682 -11.47 -8.11 2.25
CA TYR A 682 -11.45 -9.12 1.18
C TYR A 682 -12.72 -9.97 1.04
N CYS A 683 -13.72 -9.84 1.93
CA CYS A 683 -14.98 -10.56 1.77
C CYS A 683 -15.89 -9.87 0.77
N GLY A 684 -15.62 -10.10 -0.51
CA GLY A 684 -16.55 -9.84 -1.61
C GLY A 684 -17.66 -10.90 -1.69
N PRO A 685 -18.45 -10.90 -2.79
CA PRO A 685 -19.49 -11.90 -3.02
C PRO A 685 -18.93 -13.33 -3.00
N GLY A 686 -19.46 -14.19 -2.12
CA GLY A 686 -19.10 -15.61 -2.02
C GLY A 686 -17.78 -15.96 -1.31
N THR A 687 -16.86 -15.00 -1.11
CA THR A 687 -15.55 -15.25 -0.47
C THR A 687 -15.69 -15.76 0.96
N CYS A 688 -16.48 -15.05 1.78
CA CYS A 688 -16.67 -15.36 3.19
C CYS A 688 -17.40 -16.70 3.38
N GLU A 689 -18.35 -17.03 2.50
CA GLU A 689 -19.04 -18.32 2.49
C GLU A 689 -18.08 -19.46 2.14
N ARG A 690 -17.20 -19.22 1.15
CA ARG A 690 -16.14 -20.17 0.79
C ARG A 690 -15.17 -20.40 1.95
N LEU A 691 -14.76 -19.35 2.67
CA LEU A 691 -13.92 -19.48 3.87
C LEU A 691 -14.62 -20.25 4.99
N GLY A 692 -15.94 -20.05 5.16
CA GLY A 692 -16.76 -20.84 6.08
C GLY A 692 -16.75 -22.33 5.71
N ARG A 693 -16.97 -22.67 4.44
CA ARG A 693 -16.86 -24.06 3.94
C ARG A 693 -15.47 -24.65 4.22
N ILE A 694 -14.40 -23.95 3.85
CA ILE A 694 -13.02 -24.44 4.04
C ILE A 694 -12.73 -24.67 5.52
N SER A 695 -13.23 -23.82 6.41
CA SER A 695 -13.10 -24.00 7.86
C SER A 695 -13.72 -25.33 8.31
N LEU A 696 -14.91 -25.65 7.81
CA LEU A 696 -15.59 -26.91 8.11
C LEU A 696 -14.89 -28.12 7.49
N ASP A 697 -14.37 -28.02 6.26
CA ASP A 697 -13.60 -29.07 5.60
C ASP A 697 -12.33 -29.43 6.39
N LEU A 698 -11.72 -28.43 7.04
CA LEU A 698 -10.58 -28.60 7.94
C LEU A 698 -10.95 -29.03 9.36
N ASN A 699 -12.23 -29.29 9.64
CA ASN A 699 -12.77 -29.59 10.97
C ASN A 699 -12.46 -28.50 12.01
N LEU A 700 -12.43 -27.25 11.57
CA LEU A 700 -12.28 -26.05 12.40
C LEU A 700 -13.65 -25.42 12.67
N THR A 701 -13.67 -24.47 13.61
CA THR A 701 -14.90 -23.76 13.97
C THR A 701 -15.30 -22.80 12.87
N GLU A 702 -16.60 -22.66 12.65
CA GLU A 702 -17.17 -21.70 11.71
C GLU A 702 -16.77 -20.25 12.07
N SER A 703 -16.57 -19.43 11.04
CA SER A 703 -16.20 -18.03 11.21
C SER A 703 -17.29 -17.22 11.91
N THR A 704 -16.97 -16.61 13.04
CA THR A 704 -17.88 -15.72 13.78
C THR A 704 -17.69 -14.25 13.41
N VAL A 705 -16.46 -13.87 13.04
CA VAL A 705 -16.10 -12.51 12.63
C VAL A 705 -15.39 -12.59 11.28
N HIS A 706 -15.85 -11.76 10.35
CA HIS A 706 -15.37 -11.73 8.97
C HIS A 706 -14.39 -10.58 8.72
N ASN A 707 -13.71 -10.55 7.56
CA ASN A 707 -12.80 -9.48 7.15
C ASN A 707 -11.66 -9.19 8.16
N ILE A 708 -11.08 -10.21 8.79
CA ILE A 708 -9.94 -10.07 9.71
C ILE A 708 -8.75 -9.47 8.97
N GLY A 709 -8.22 -8.35 9.45
CA GLY A 709 -7.06 -7.66 8.85
C GLY A 709 -5.73 -8.38 9.05
N SER A 710 -4.68 -7.79 8.48
CA SER A 710 -3.33 -8.30 8.57
C SER A 710 -2.71 -8.05 9.95
N THR A 711 -3.12 -6.97 10.62
CA THR A 711 -2.60 -6.61 11.92
C THR A 711 -3.32 -7.35 13.05
N TRP A 712 -2.55 -8.08 13.87
CA TRP A 712 -3.04 -8.87 14.99
C TRP A 712 -2.36 -8.41 16.28
N TYR A 713 -3.13 -8.10 17.32
CA TYR A 713 -2.60 -7.66 18.60
C TYR A 713 -3.21 -8.44 19.75
N GLY A 714 -2.41 -9.20 20.47
CA GLY A 714 -2.94 -10.08 21.50
C GLY A 714 -1.88 -10.71 22.40
N PRO A 715 -2.31 -11.54 23.37
CA PRO A 715 -1.41 -12.33 24.19
C PRO A 715 -0.46 -13.18 23.32
N ALA A 716 0.84 -13.11 23.60
CA ALA A 716 1.88 -13.68 22.75
C ALA A 716 1.67 -15.17 22.45
N LYS A 717 1.28 -15.95 23.48
CA LYS A 717 1.01 -17.39 23.34
C LYS A 717 -0.12 -17.68 22.34
N VAL A 718 -1.26 -17.02 22.52
CA VAL A 718 -2.44 -17.19 21.65
C VAL A 718 -2.11 -16.76 20.24
N LEU A 719 -1.41 -15.62 20.08
CA LEU A 719 -1.04 -15.11 18.76
C LEU A 719 -0.11 -16.07 18.01
N LYS A 720 0.90 -16.65 18.69
CA LYS A 720 1.80 -17.66 18.09
C LYS A 720 1.04 -18.94 17.71
N GLU A 721 0.05 -19.37 18.50
CA GLU A 721 -0.84 -20.48 18.16
C GLU A 721 -1.69 -20.17 16.91
N CYS A 722 -2.27 -18.97 16.82
CA CYS A 722 -2.98 -18.49 15.63
C CYS A 722 -2.07 -18.47 14.39
N ALA A 723 -0.83 -18.01 14.54
CA ALA A 723 0.14 -17.96 13.45
C ALA A 723 0.50 -19.37 12.95
N LYS A 724 0.75 -20.32 13.86
CA LYS A 724 0.99 -21.74 13.52
C LYS A 724 -0.16 -22.34 12.71
N LEU A 725 -1.40 -22.14 13.17
CA LEU A 725 -2.58 -22.62 12.46
C LEU A 725 -2.73 -21.92 11.10
N SER A 726 -2.54 -20.61 11.03
CA SER A 726 -2.61 -19.83 9.79
C SER A 726 -1.64 -20.38 8.74
N ILE A 727 -0.39 -20.69 9.09
CA ILE A 727 0.57 -21.29 8.16
C ILE A 727 0.09 -22.66 7.67
N SER A 728 -0.42 -23.52 8.55
CA SER A 728 -0.97 -24.82 8.13
C SER A 728 -2.17 -24.68 7.18
N THR A 729 -3.02 -23.68 7.41
CA THR A 729 -4.15 -23.35 6.53
C THR A 729 -3.66 -22.77 5.20
N MET A 730 -2.59 -21.97 5.16
CA MET A 730 -2.01 -21.48 3.91
C MET A 730 -1.56 -22.62 3.00
N PHE A 731 -0.92 -23.66 3.56
CA PHE A 731 -0.56 -24.86 2.81
C PHE A 731 -1.80 -25.54 2.20
N TYR A 732 -2.86 -25.72 3.00
CA TYR A 732 -4.09 -26.30 2.51
C TYR A 732 -4.73 -25.46 1.39
N LEU A 733 -4.83 -24.14 1.57
CA LEU A 733 -5.40 -23.22 0.58
C LEU A 733 -4.63 -23.30 -0.74
N ARG A 734 -3.29 -23.24 -0.69
CA ARG A 734 -2.42 -23.34 -1.87
C ARG A 734 -2.64 -24.65 -2.64
N ASP A 735 -2.77 -25.76 -1.91
CA ASP A 735 -2.77 -27.10 -2.48
C ASP A 735 -4.14 -27.55 -2.98
N HIS A 736 -5.23 -27.05 -2.38
CA HIS A 736 -6.59 -27.53 -2.63
C HIS A 736 -7.58 -26.46 -3.10
N GLU A 737 -7.32 -25.17 -2.84
CA GLU A 737 -8.29 -24.09 -3.06
C GLU A 737 -7.87 -23.07 -4.14
N PHE A 738 -6.66 -23.20 -4.69
CA PHE A 738 -6.17 -22.39 -5.81
C PHE A 738 -5.65 -23.24 -6.96
N THR A 739 -6.10 -22.91 -8.17
CA THR A 739 -5.62 -23.49 -9.43
C THR A 739 -4.22 -22.99 -9.78
N ASP A 740 -3.51 -23.71 -10.65
CA ASP A 740 -2.18 -23.31 -11.11
C ASP A 740 -2.20 -21.98 -11.89
N GLU A 741 -3.30 -21.67 -12.56
CA GLU A 741 -3.49 -20.38 -13.21
C GLU A 741 -3.59 -19.25 -12.18
N GLU A 742 -4.46 -19.37 -11.17
CA GLU A 742 -4.63 -18.36 -10.11
C GLU A 742 -3.35 -18.09 -9.31
N LYS A 743 -2.49 -19.11 -9.17
CA LYS A 743 -1.16 -19.01 -8.52
C LYS A 743 -0.12 -18.32 -9.41
N SER A 744 -0.35 -18.22 -10.72
CA SER A 744 0.64 -17.75 -11.68
C SER A 744 0.82 -16.22 -11.63
N PRO A 745 2.04 -15.69 -11.81
CA PRO A 745 2.25 -14.24 -11.90
C PRO A 745 1.47 -13.56 -13.04
N LYS A 746 1.15 -14.31 -14.11
CA LYS A 746 0.39 -13.82 -15.27
C LYS A 746 -1.08 -13.55 -14.93
N TYR A 747 -1.62 -14.25 -13.94
CA TYR A 747 -3.00 -14.04 -13.49
C TYR A 747 -3.17 -12.69 -12.81
N GLY A 748 -2.10 -12.15 -12.21
CA GLY A 748 -2.09 -10.82 -11.63
C GLY A 748 -3.24 -10.67 -10.63
N VAL A 749 -4.03 -9.60 -10.77
CA VAL A 749 -5.12 -9.24 -9.86
C VAL A 749 -6.52 -9.66 -10.35
N LYS A 750 -6.63 -10.51 -11.39
CA LYS A 750 -7.91 -10.86 -12.03
C LYS A 750 -8.96 -11.43 -11.06
N GLY A 751 -8.54 -12.16 -10.04
CA GLY A 751 -9.43 -12.73 -9.03
C GLY A 751 -9.87 -11.77 -7.92
N TRP A 752 -9.36 -10.53 -7.89
CA TRP A 752 -9.76 -9.54 -6.88
C TRP A 752 -11.07 -8.83 -7.31
N PRO A 753 -12.05 -8.59 -6.43
CA PRO A 753 -12.04 -8.80 -4.97
C PRO A 753 -12.68 -10.12 -4.48
N THR A 754 -12.96 -11.08 -5.38
CA THR A 754 -13.73 -12.30 -5.04
C THR A 754 -12.85 -13.42 -4.48
N TRP A 755 -11.86 -13.91 -5.23
CA TRP A 755 -10.93 -14.96 -4.76
C TRP A 755 -9.55 -14.72 -5.36
N HIS A 756 -8.61 -14.27 -4.55
CA HIS A 756 -7.31 -13.83 -5.05
C HIS A 756 -6.14 -14.42 -4.24
N TYR A 757 -5.17 -14.99 -4.95
CA TYR A 757 -4.00 -15.62 -4.35
C TYR A 757 -3.13 -14.63 -3.55
N GLY A 758 -3.07 -13.36 -3.96
CA GLY A 758 -2.25 -12.33 -3.30
C GLY A 758 -2.65 -12.04 -1.85
N VAL A 759 -3.88 -12.36 -1.45
CA VAL A 759 -4.40 -12.13 -0.08
C VAL A 759 -4.55 -13.42 0.73
N MET A 760 -3.83 -14.49 0.36
CA MET A 760 -3.89 -15.78 1.08
C MET A 760 -3.52 -15.68 2.57
N THR A 761 -2.63 -14.77 2.97
CA THR A 761 -2.37 -14.46 4.39
C THR A 761 -3.62 -14.04 5.13
N MET A 762 -4.49 -13.27 4.49
CA MET A 762 -5.72 -12.77 5.09
C MET A 762 -6.77 -13.87 5.22
N TYR A 763 -6.90 -14.71 4.19
CA TYR A 763 -7.81 -15.87 4.19
C TYR A 763 -7.44 -16.89 5.28
N SER A 764 -6.17 -17.26 5.36
CA SER A 764 -5.68 -18.19 6.39
C SER A 764 -5.78 -17.59 7.79
N GLY A 765 -5.48 -16.29 7.96
CA GLY A 765 -5.68 -15.57 9.21
C GLY A 765 -7.16 -15.55 9.64
N HIS A 766 -8.08 -15.37 8.69
CA HIS A 766 -9.53 -15.43 8.93
C HIS A 766 -9.94 -16.73 9.60
N ILE A 767 -9.53 -17.85 9.00
CA ILE A 767 -9.88 -19.19 9.46
C ILE A 767 -9.20 -19.47 10.80
N ALA A 768 -7.90 -19.21 10.90
CA ALA A 768 -7.11 -19.53 12.07
C ALA A 768 -7.53 -18.75 13.33
N ILE A 769 -7.73 -17.43 13.22
CA ILE A 769 -8.05 -16.60 14.38
C ILE A 769 -9.43 -16.93 14.94
N ASN A 770 -10.44 -17.12 14.08
CA ASN A 770 -11.77 -17.56 14.52
C ASN A 770 -11.69 -18.87 15.32
N HIS A 771 -10.80 -19.79 14.93
CA HIS A 771 -10.63 -21.05 15.62
C HIS A 771 -9.81 -20.99 16.90
N CYS A 772 -8.64 -20.37 16.86
CA CYS A 772 -7.71 -20.30 18.00
C CYS A 772 -8.26 -19.45 19.14
N THR A 773 -9.14 -18.49 18.84
CA THR A 773 -9.74 -17.61 19.85
C THR A 773 -11.16 -18.02 20.26
N ARG A 774 -11.69 -19.16 19.80
CA ARG A 774 -13.08 -19.60 20.05
C ARG A 774 -13.50 -19.59 21.53
N ASP A 775 -12.58 -19.88 22.44
CA ASP A 775 -12.86 -20.00 23.87
C ASP A 775 -12.82 -18.65 24.60
N ILE A 776 -12.08 -17.67 24.07
CA ILE A 776 -11.84 -16.36 24.69
C ILE A 776 -12.55 -15.20 23.94
N GLY A 777 -12.90 -15.43 22.68
CA GLY A 777 -13.31 -14.42 21.72
C GLY A 777 -12.19 -13.44 21.33
N PHE A 778 -12.47 -12.62 20.33
CA PHE A 778 -11.61 -11.52 19.90
C PHE A 778 -12.47 -10.35 19.42
N GLU A 779 -11.88 -9.17 19.34
CA GLU A 779 -12.53 -7.96 18.87
C GLU A 779 -11.89 -7.45 17.58
N LYS A 780 -12.71 -6.85 16.73
CA LYS A 780 -12.23 -6.08 15.59
C LYS A 780 -12.20 -4.61 15.97
N ARG A 781 -11.02 -4.00 15.97
CA ARG A 781 -10.78 -2.61 16.40
C ARG A 781 -10.34 -1.76 15.21
N THR A 782 -11.25 -1.54 14.26
CA THR A 782 -10.99 -0.68 13.09
C THR A 782 -10.79 0.78 13.46
N ASP A 783 -11.13 1.16 14.70
CA ASP A 783 -10.87 2.46 15.32
C ASP A 783 -9.41 2.63 15.76
N HIS A 784 -8.64 1.56 15.96
CA HIS A 784 -7.23 1.68 16.37
C HIS A 784 -6.25 0.94 15.48
N LEU A 785 -6.64 -0.18 14.87
CA LEU A 785 -5.79 -1.05 14.07
C LEU A 785 -6.14 -0.91 12.59
N ASP A 786 -5.11 -0.92 11.75
CA ASP A 786 -5.19 -0.70 10.29
C ASP A 786 -5.90 0.60 9.87
N PHE A 787 -5.79 1.65 10.70
CA PHE A 787 -6.44 2.92 10.41
C PHE A 787 -5.76 3.62 9.23
N ALA A 788 -6.51 4.36 8.40
CA ALA A 788 -5.95 4.87 7.16
C ALA A 788 -4.89 5.95 7.40
N SER A 789 -3.68 5.79 6.84
CA SER A 789 -2.61 6.80 6.86
C SER A 789 -2.97 8.10 6.13
N SER A 790 -4.06 8.10 5.38
CA SER A 790 -4.59 9.26 4.66
C SER A 790 -5.68 10.02 5.41
N SER A 791 -5.95 9.67 6.66
CA SER A 791 -6.96 10.34 7.48
C SER A 791 -6.49 11.72 7.96
N ASP A 792 -7.45 12.61 8.18
CA ASP A 792 -7.25 13.92 8.82
C ASP A 792 -7.50 13.89 10.34
N GLU A 793 -7.79 12.71 10.90
CA GLU A 793 -7.97 12.52 12.36
C GLU A 793 -6.63 12.61 13.12
N SER A 794 -6.72 12.60 14.44
CA SER A 794 -5.57 12.79 15.33
C SER A 794 -4.80 11.48 15.55
N PRO A 795 -3.46 11.46 15.48
CA PRO A 795 -2.67 10.27 15.77
C PRO A 795 -2.70 9.87 17.26
N PHE A 796 -3.32 10.68 18.13
CA PHE A 796 -3.54 10.34 19.54
C PHE A 796 -4.78 9.46 19.77
N ASP A 797 -5.63 9.28 18.75
CA ASP A 797 -6.86 8.49 18.88
C ASP A 797 -6.73 7.08 18.26
N HIS A 798 -5.83 6.89 17.30
CA HIS A 798 -5.69 5.64 16.54
C HIS A 798 -4.29 5.06 16.72
N ALA A 799 -4.15 3.83 17.25
CA ALA A 799 -2.86 3.26 17.64
C ALA A 799 -1.93 2.91 16.47
N HIS A 800 -2.50 2.50 15.35
CA HIS A 800 -1.76 1.87 14.27
C HIS A 800 -2.35 2.29 12.92
N LEU A 801 -1.48 2.84 12.07
CA LEU A 801 -1.85 3.31 10.74
C LEU A 801 -1.35 2.35 9.67
N HIS A 802 -2.15 2.14 8.64
CA HIS A 802 -1.81 1.34 7.47
C HIS A 802 -1.86 2.18 6.20
N THR A 803 -0.88 1.98 5.32
CA THR A 803 -0.83 2.61 4.00
C THR A 803 -1.68 1.83 3.00
N TRP A 804 -2.92 2.26 2.81
CA TRP A 804 -3.82 1.63 1.84
C TRP A 804 -3.38 1.90 0.40
N GLN A 805 -3.86 1.07 -0.53
CA GLN A 805 -3.51 1.21 -1.94
C GLN A 805 -4.28 2.35 -2.62
N ASN A 806 -3.91 3.60 -2.32
CA ASN A 806 -4.50 4.81 -2.90
C ASN A 806 -3.41 5.87 -3.20
N ASN A 807 -3.83 6.99 -3.78
CA ASN A 807 -2.97 8.16 -4.03
C ASN A 807 -3.32 9.34 -3.10
N ASP A 808 -4.02 9.05 -2.00
CA ASP A 808 -4.42 10.06 -1.02
C ASP A 808 -3.21 10.48 -0.18
N ARG A 809 -3.24 11.69 0.38
CA ARG A 809 -2.17 12.19 1.25
C ARG A 809 -2.30 11.53 2.62
N PHE A 810 -1.38 10.75 3.18
CA PHE A 810 -0.09 10.21 2.73
C PHE A 810 -0.24 8.86 1.99
N SER A 811 0.48 8.69 0.86
CA SER A 811 0.46 7.49 0.00
C SER A 811 1.88 6.94 -0.19
N LYS A 812 2.04 5.63 0.08
CA LYS A 812 3.31 4.92 -0.17
C LYS A 812 3.71 4.90 -1.65
N PHE A 813 2.75 4.88 -2.57
CA PHE A 813 3.07 4.89 -4.00
C PHE A 813 3.66 6.24 -4.38
N VAL A 814 3.03 7.34 -3.99
CA VAL A 814 3.55 8.68 -4.25
C VAL A 814 4.91 8.89 -3.58
N PHE A 815 5.08 8.37 -2.35
CA PHE A 815 6.36 8.39 -1.65
C PHE A 815 7.47 7.69 -2.45
N HIS A 816 7.24 6.44 -2.88
CA HIS A 816 8.25 5.65 -3.60
C HIS A 816 8.56 6.18 -5.01
N TYR A 817 7.57 6.76 -5.71
CA TYR A 817 7.77 7.27 -7.08
C TYR A 817 8.29 8.72 -7.13
N GLN A 818 7.79 9.60 -6.26
CA GLN A 818 8.05 11.04 -6.34
C GLN A 818 8.84 11.58 -5.14
N GLY A 819 8.76 10.93 -3.97
CA GLY A 819 9.48 11.34 -2.76
C GLY A 819 9.00 12.67 -2.14
N TYR A 820 7.80 13.14 -2.48
CA TYR A 820 7.19 14.39 -1.98
C TYR A 820 8.16 15.61 -1.96
N PRO A 821 8.72 16.02 -3.11
CA PRO A 821 9.84 16.95 -3.17
C PRO A 821 9.50 18.38 -2.72
N ASN A 822 8.21 18.72 -2.67
CA ASN A 822 7.71 20.04 -2.30
C ASN A 822 7.31 20.13 -0.82
N GLU A 823 7.25 19.01 -0.10
CA GLU A 823 6.88 18.99 1.31
C GLU A 823 8.08 19.36 2.18
N LYS A 824 7.85 20.22 3.17
CA LYS A 824 8.86 20.62 4.16
C LYS A 824 8.45 20.12 5.53
N LEU A 825 9.37 19.44 6.23
CA LEU A 825 9.15 18.88 7.57
C LEU A 825 8.57 19.90 8.56
N GLU A 826 9.03 21.15 8.50
CA GLU A 826 8.60 22.25 9.39
C GLU A 826 7.13 22.68 9.20
N ASN A 827 6.55 22.39 8.03
CA ASN A 827 5.19 22.80 7.69
C ASN A 827 4.14 21.72 8.02
N LEU A 828 4.56 20.52 8.39
CA LEU A 828 3.66 19.38 8.63
C LEU A 828 3.05 19.47 10.02
N ASN A 829 1.73 19.30 10.11
CA ASN A 829 1.03 19.29 11.39
C ASN A 829 0.98 17.87 11.99
N LEU A 830 1.79 17.61 13.02
CA LEU A 830 1.84 16.31 13.70
C LEU A 830 0.55 15.95 14.47
N SER A 831 -0.42 16.86 14.59
CA SER A 831 -1.74 16.54 15.16
C SER A 831 -2.70 15.92 14.14
N VAL A 832 -2.29 15.75 12.89
CA VAL A 832 -3.09 15.21 11.79
C VAL A 832 -2.40 13.98 11.24
N ILE A 833 -3.13 12.87 11.08
CA ILE A 833 -2.56 11.57 10.68
C ILE A 833 -1.81 11.62 9.35
N SER A 834 -2.38 12.25 8.32
CA SER A 834 -1.77 12.35 6.99
C SER A 834 -0.41 13.06 7.02
N ASP A 835 -0.32 14.16 7.75
CA ASP A 835 0.93 14.91 7.95
C ASP A 835 1.89 14.21 8.93
N TYR A 836 1.39 13.52 9.96
CA TYR A 836 2.20 12.69 10.85
C TYR A 836 2.89 11.55 10.07
N ALA A 837 2.14 10.80 9.27
CA ALA A 837 2.70 9.73 8.43
C ALA A 837 3.72 10.28 7.42
N MET A 838 3.42 11.43 6.80
CA MET A 838 4.34 12.16 5.93
C MET A 838 5.64 12.52 6.64
N TYR A 839 5.54 13.08 7.84
CA TYR A 839 6.70 13.48 8.63
C TYR A 839 7.58 12.27 8.97
N MET A 840 6.99 11.18 9.49
CA MET A 840 7.74 9.96 9.83
C MET A 840 8.44 9.37 8.60
N ALA A 841 7.79 9.39 7.44
CA ALA A 841 8.35 8.90 6.20
C ALA A 841 9.53 9.75 5.70
N LEU A 842 9.39 11.08 5.69
CA LEU A 842 10.42 12.00 5.22
C LEU A 842 11.61 12.13 6.19
N ASP A 843 11.35 12.23 7.49
CA ASP A 843 12.40 12.37 8.53
C ASP A 843 13.25 11.10 8.66
N SER A 844 12.70 9.94 8.32
CA SER A 844 13.41 8.66 8.38
C SER A 844 14.40 8.45 7.23
N GLN A 845 14.36 9.28 6.18
CA GLN A 845 15.26 9.13 5.04
C GLN A 845 16.70 9.54 5.39
N PRO A 846 17.72 8.86 4.82
CA PRO A 846 19.10 9.27 5.00
C PRO A 846 19.28 10.69 4.48
N LYS A 847 19.83 11.58 5.32
CA LYS A 847 20.15 12.95 4.93
C LYS A 847 21.12 12.89 3.76
N LYS A 848 20.74 13.46 2.60
CA LYS A 848 21.66 13.61 1.46
C LYS A 848 22.83 14.48 1.94
N ALA A 849 24.03 13.89 1.91
CA ALA A 849 25.28 14.56 2.26
C ALA A 849 25.60 15.71 1.30
#